data_AF-A0A1V0A099-F1
#
_entry.id   AF-A0A1V0A099-F1
#
_cell.length_a   1.000
_cell.length_b   1.000
_cell.length_c   1.000
_cell.angle_alpha   90.00
_cell.angle_beta   90.00
_cell.angle_gamma   90.00
#
_symmetry.space_group_name_H-M   'P 1'
#
loop_
_entity.id
_entity.type
_entity.pdbx_description
1 polymer ?
#
loop_
_entity_poly.entity_id
_entity_poly.type
_entity_poly.pdbx_seq_one_letter_code
_entity_poly.pdbx_strand_id
1 'polypeptide(L)'
;MKLQRIIRSLPITTLSLLMVISSAVLWAGATPAQAVRGGGPVTDGTWGFVAKVNVGETHGCTGALISPQWVLTATSCFASPGQPLTSGAPKTATTVTVGRTDLSGTGGRVLPVEWIHPHPTRDVVLVKLTLRAVGITPVTLGSTAPVSGDALQVAGFGRTAEQWAPGLLHAAPVVAGTVAAGSFGWSAASGDVSACQGDAGAPVLRTNGSRAELVGLSSGSGQGGCLGAAADGTRGGDAMRVDDLASWIRTAAPEPTTSFAQYGSSLTGIGGYDLKDDRDQVVAFDYEHSGKLDHLVLYRPGTQIVSIVKRNTDGTYASVFSSTTGIGGYDLKDARDRIIAFDYKGTGKLDHLLLYRPGGETAWILEHGTGTTFKAVFHSSDGIGGYDLKRDEDQIIAFDYAGSGKQDHLLLYRPGIGTVHILQRGGAAFAPVFATVDGGIGGYNMKDVRDRIIAFDYEGTGKLDHLVLYRPGGETAWILEHGTGTTFRAVFNSSTGIGGYDLKSTADRIIAYDYEHSGRLDHLLLYRPGGKTAWILKHGAGNAFTAVFHSSAGIGGYDLEMAKDRMIAFDYRGTGGQSHLFLYRPGDGITYFAGRALPPVRVVPVTVTPVIGQDSIVERYAYPLNFPHAYAGTSGQADWGTDEAEARNFELISGNGGLIWVSCTVSPENGVGVIKVFPGLLNGQTEIGEPHLGVTAVCFKVLGAGGWVKLRIPNVYEVQGDSRSPGAGHDVDATVVNVSSGAERTKRVERDESEQFGRTDTTCDEGHPDYPDNCRETLLELRVVA
;
A
#
# COMPACT_ATOMS: atom_id res chain seq x y z
N MET A 1 -13.47 44.13 -55.72
CA MET A 1 -14.49 45.21 -55.72
C MET A 1 -15.38 45.00 -54.50
N LYS A 2 -15.06 45.67 -53.39
CA LYS A 2 -15.76 46.85 -52.81
C LYS A 2 -17.22 46.57 -52.45
N LEU A 3 -17.54 46.28 -51.19
CA LEU A 3 -17.79 47.17 -50.03
C LEU A 3 -19.24 47.72 -49.96
N GLN A 4 -19.94 47.23 -48.92
CA GLN A 4 -20.72 47.97 -47.90
C GLN A 4 -22.14 48.53 -48.15
N ARG A 5 -22.95 48.38 -47.06
CA ARG A 5 -24.12 49.18 -46.58
C ARG A 5 -25.49 48.82 -47.21
N ILE A 6 -26.68 48.82 -46.56
CA ILE A 6 -27.22 49.44 -45.32
C ILE A 6 -28.70 48.96 -45.06
N ILE A 7 -29.12 48.84 -43.79
CA ILE A 7 -30.43 49.17 -43.12
C ILE A 7 -31.80 48.49 -43.48
N ARG A 8 -32.37 47.86 -42.43
CA ARG A 8 -33.76 47.76 -41.88
C ARG A 8 -35.00 48.11 -42.75
N SER A 9 -36.05 47.25 -42.69
CA SER A 9 -37.38 47.55 -42.07
C SER A 9 -38.45 46.47 -42.36
N LEU A 10 -39.27 46.13 -41.33
CA LEU A 10 -40.48 45.28 -41.30
C LEU A 10 -41.66 45.83 -42.16
N PRO A 11 -42.68 45.02 -42.57
CA PRO A 11 -43.90 44.82 -41.75
C PRO A 11 -44.61 43.44 -41.84
N ILE A 12 -45.60 43.30 -40.93
CA ILE A 12 -46.46 42.14 -40.59
C ILE A 12 -47.80 42.20 -41.34
N THR A 13 -48.56 41.08 -41.34
CA THR A 13 -49.99 40.83 -41.68
C THR A 13 -50.18 40.15 -43.06
N THR A 14 -50.94 39.06 -43.28
CA THR A 14 -52.20 38.52 -42.70
C THR A 14 -52.34 36.98 -42.90
N LEU A 15 -53.37 36.41 -42.25
CA LEU A 15 -53.64 35.03 -41.81
C LEU A 15 -54.50 34.17 -42.80
N SER A 16 -54.40 32.82 -42.67
CA SER A 16 -55.36 31.73 -43.05
C SER A 16 -55.46 31.30 -44.54
N LEU A 17 -55.59 30.03 -44.97
CA LEU A 17 -56.21 28.82 -44.40
C LEU A 17 -55.79 27.54 -45.21
N LEU A 18 -55.56 26.43 -44.48
CA LEU A 18 -55.59 24.97 -44.79
C LEU A 18 -54.96 24.36 -46.08
N MET A 19 -53.99 23.44 -45.89
CA MET A 19 -54.11 22.03 -46.33
C MET A 19 -53.16 21.14 -45.51
N VAL A 20 -53.73 20.21 -44.73
CA VAL A 20 -53.03 19.20 -43.94
C VAL A 20 -52.91 17.93 -44.77
N ILE A 21 -51.69 17.47 -45.07
CA ILE A 21 -51.38 16.06 -45.33
C ILE A 21 -50.08 15.70 -44.61
N SER A 22 -50.21 14.63 -43.83
CA SER A 22 -49.27 14.01 -42.89
C SER A 22 -47.90 13.67 -43.45
N SER A 23 -46.87 13.86 -42.61
CA SER A 23 -45.70 12.98 -42.49
C SER A 23 -45.00 13.27 -41.15
N ALA A 24 -45.55 12.72 -40.06
CA ALA A 24 -44.84 12.63 -38.79
C ALA A 24 -43.83 11.48 -38.90
N VAL A 25 -42.57 11.82 -39.18
CA VAL A 25 -41.44 10.92 -38.90
C VAL A 25 -41.26 10.92 -37.39
N LEU A 26 -41.69 9.83 -36.76
CA LEU A 26 -41.38 9.48 -35.37
C LEU A 26 -39.86 9.36 -35.22
N TRP A 27 -39.21 10.42 -34.75
CA TRP A 27 -37.95 10.27 -34.04
C TRP A 27 -38.26 9.71 -32.65
N ALA A 28 -38.27 8.39 -32.54
CA ALA A 28 -38.18 7.74 -31.25
C ALA A 28 -36.81 8.08 -30.66
N GLY A 29 -36.79 8.97 -29.66
CA GLY A 29 -35.61 9.23 -28.86
C GLY A 29 -35.19 7.94 -28.17
N ALA A 30 -33.96 7.49 -28.42
CA ALA A 30 -33.38 6.41 -27.64
C ALA A 30 -33.20 6.91 -26.20
N THR A 31 -33.97 6.33 -25.27
CA THR A 31 -33.76 6.52 -23.83
C THR A 31 -32.44 5.84 -23.43
N PRO A 32 -31.58 6.47 -22.63
CA PRO A 32 -30.35 5.84 -22.15
C PRO A 32 -30.68 4.61 -21.29
N ALA A 33 -29.89 3.53 -21.45
CA ALA A 33 -29.97 2.27 -20.72
C ALA A 33 -29.56 2.43 -19.24
N GLN A 34 -30.11 1.60 -18.33
CA GLN A 34 -30.20 1.87 -16.87
C GLN A 34 -29.52 0.81 -15.94
N ALA A 35 -28.27 1.00 -15.44
CA ALA A 35 -27.66 0.12 -14.40
C ALA A 35 -28.40 0.23 -13.06
N VAL A 36 -28.40 -0.83 -12.24
CA VAL A 36 -29.56 -1.10 -11.38
C VAL A 36 -30.83 -1.00 -12.23
N ARG A 37 -31.42 -2.13 -12.62
CA ARG A 37 -32.62 -2.09 -13.48
C ARG A 37 -33.63 -1.11 -12.92
N GLY A 38 -34.13 -0.18 -13.74
CA GLY A 38 -35.08 0.87 -13.33
C GLY A 38 -34.47 2.12 -12.69
N GLY A 39 -33.13 2.21 -12.59
CA GLY A 39 -32.38 3.34 -12.06
C GLY A 39 -31.72 4.20 -13.14
N GLY A 40 -31.63 5.51 -12.91
CA GLY A 40 -31.06 6.46 -13.87
C GLY A 40 -29.54 6.61 -13.72
N PRO A 41 -28.83 7.08 -14.77
CA PRO A 41 -27.40 7.37 -14.69
C PRO A 41 -27.14 8.47 -13.65
N VAL A 42 -26.11 8.27 -12.85
CA VAL A 42 -25.67 9.23 -11.83
C VAL A 42 -24.78 10.29 -12.46
N THR A 43 -25.10 11.56 -12.24
CA THR A 43 -24.29 12.68 -12.71
C THR A 43 -22.87 12.59 -12.19
N ASP A 44 -21.89 12.87 -13.06
CA ASP A 44 -20.47 12.83 -12.69
C ASP A 44 -20.14 13.72 -11.49
N GLY A 45 -19.18 13.27 -10.69
CA GLY A 45 -18.83 13.88 -9.40
C GLY A 45 -19.78 13.55 -8.24
N THR A 46 -20.93 12.90 -8.49
CA THR A 46 -21.83 12.44 -7.42
C THR A 46 -21.43 11.03 -6.96
N TRP A 47 -21.33 10.83 -5.64
CA TRP A 47 -21.00 9.53 -5.04
C TRP A 47 -19.70 8.89 -5.57
N GLY A 48 -18.64 9.68 -5.72
CA GLY A 48 -17.32 9.19 -6.15
C GLY A 48 -16.72 8.08 -5.28
N PHE A 49 -17.28 7.80 -4.11
CA PHE A 49 -16.93 6.64 -3.29
C PHE A 49 -17.45 5.30 -3.83
N VAL A 50 -18.43 5.27 -4.74
CA VAL A 50 -18.92 4.02 -5.31
C VAL A 50 -17.83 3.44 -6.19
N ALA A 51 -17.47 2.19 -5.90
CA ALA A 51 -16.35 1.50 -6.52
C ALA A 51 -16.83 0.49 -7.55
N LYS A 52 -16.18 0.44 -8.71
CA LYS A 52 -16.23 -0.73 -9.60
C LYS A 52 -15.13 -1.70 -9.19
N VAL A 53 -15.50 -2.92 -8.82
CA VAL A 53 -14.56 -3.98 -8.45
C VAL A 53 -14.50 -4.98 -9.60
N ASN A 54 -13.34 -5.15 -10.23
CA ASN A 54 -13.14 -6.14 -11.29
C ASN A 54 -12.24 -7.24 -10.77
N VAL A 55 -12.78 -8.45 -10.60
CA VAL A 55 -12.07 -9.66 -10.19
C VAL A 55 -11.74 -10.45 -11.45
N GLY A 56 -10.47 -10.40 -11.86
CA GLY A 56 -10.05 -10.86 -13.19
C GLY A 56 -10.69 -10.04 -14.31
N GLU A 57 -10.78 -10.64 -15.49
CA GLU A 57 -11.27 -9.96 -16.70
C GLU A 57 -12.80 -10.04 -16.89
N THR A 58 -13.47 -10.99 -16.23
CA THR A 58 -14.86 -11.37 -16.56
C THR A 58 -15.84 -11.17 -15.41
N HIS A 59 -15.38 -10.99 -14.16
CA HIS A 59 -16.24 -10.86 -13.00
C HIS A 59 -16.22 -9.43 -12.45
N GLY A 60 -17.29 -8.69 -12.69
CA GLY A 60 -17.48 -7.33 -12.17
C GLY A 60 -18.43 -7.33 -10.97
N CYS A 61 -18.09 -6.55 -9.96
CA CYS A 61 -18.86 -6.24 -8.76
C CYS A 61 -18.91 -4.73 -8.52
N THR A 62 -19.67 -4.33 -7.51
CA THR A 62 -19.71 -2.96 -6.99
C THR A 62 -19.19 -2.95 -5.54
N GLY A 63 -18.70 -1.81 -5.07
CA GLY A 63 -18.33 -1.61 -3.66
C GLY A 63 -18.47 -0.16 -3.24
N ALA A 64 -18.03 0.15 -2.02
CA ALA A 64 -17.96 1.51 -1.51
C ALA A 64 -16.61 1.78 -0.82
N LEU A 65 -15.94 2.86 -1.21
CA LEU A 65 -14.76 3.38 -0.52
C LEU A 65 -15.18 3.91 0.85
N ILE A 66 -14.70 3.27 1.91
CA ILE A 66 -15.02 3.61 3.31
C ILE A 66 -13.85 4.31 4.03
N SER A 67 -12.65 4.19 3.48
CA SER A 67 -11.46 4.97 3.85
C SER A 67 -10.54 5.11 2.63
N PRO A 68 -9.50 5.97 2.65
CA PRO A 68 -8.65 6.17 1.49
C PRO A 68 -7.99 4.89 0.93
N GLN A 69 -7.74 3.87 1.75
CA GLN A 69 -7.14 2.61 1.30
C GLN A 69 -8.11 1.42 1.27
N TRP A 70 -9.35 1.57 1.75
CA TRP A 70 -10.24 0.43 1.97
C TRP A 70 -11.60 0.61 1.30
N VAL A 71 -11.98 -0.42 0.54
CA VAL A 71 -13.30 -0.60 -0.05
C VAL A 71 -14.04 -1.71 0.68
N LEU A 72 -15.33 -1.50 0.93
CA LEU A 72 -16.24 -2.52 1.43
C LEU A 72 -17.07 -3.07 0.26
N THR A 73 -17.15 -4.39 0.12
CA THR A 73 -17.94 -5.08 -0.92
C THR A 73 -18.43 -6.44 -0.39
N ALA A 74 -19.07 -7.25 -1.23
CA ALA A 74 -19.59 -8.57 -0.87
C ALA A 74 -18.52 -9.67 -0.99
N THR A 75 -18.57 -10.69 -0.12
CA THR A 75 -17.69 -11.88 -0.23
C THR A 75 -17.98 -12.67 -1.50
N SER A 76 -19.22 -12.63 -1.97
CA SER A 76 -19.67 -13.24 -3.23
C SER A 76 -18.95 -12.73 -4.48
N CYS A 77 -18.22 -11.60 -4.39
CA CYS A 77 -17.36 -11.12 -5.46
C CYS A 77 -16.08 -11.93 -5.65
N PHE A 78 -15.61 -12.62 -4.60
CA PHE A 78 -14.35 -13.35 -4.60
C PHE A 78 -14.53 -14.87 -4.43
N ALA A 79 -15.71 -15.31 -4.02
CA ALA A 79 -16.03 -16.71 -3.80
C ALA A 79 -17.49 -17.02 -4.13
N SER A 80 -17.75 -18.23 -4.63
CA SER A 80 -19.13 -18.70 -4.81
C SER A 80 -19.81 -18.88 -3.45
N PRO A 81 -21.16 -18.80 -3.39
CA PRO A 81 -21.91 -19.04 -2.16
C PRO A 81 -21.51 -20.37 -1.49
N GLY A 82 -21.20 -20.34 -0.20
CA GLY A 82 -20.79 -21.51 0.58
C GLY A 82 -19.32 -21.92 0.47
N GLN A 83 -18.50 -21.21 -0.33
CA GLN A 83 -17.05 -21.40 -0.33
C GLN A 83 -16.39 -20.49 0.71
N PRO A 84 -15.46 -21.01 1.53
CA PRO A 84 -14.73 -20.18 2.48
C PRO A 84 -13.82 -19.19 1.73
N LEU A 85 -13.85 -17.93 2.18
CA LEU A 85 -12.91 -16.91 1.75
C LEU A 85 -11.91 -16.68 2.89
N THR A 86 -10.62 -16.85 2.62
CA THR A 86 -9.56 -16.59 3.60
C THR A 86 -9.04 -15.18 3.43
N SER A 87 -8.69 -14.53 4.55
CA SER A 87 -7.96 -13.27 4.52
C SER A 87 -6.62 -13.47 3.81
N GLY A 88 -6.22 -12.56 2.93
CA GLY A 88 -5.02 -12.75 2.12
C GLY A 88 -4.96 -11.88 0.88
N ALA A 89 -3.90 -12.05 0.09
CA ALA A 89 -3.88 -11.56 -1.28
C ALA A 89 -5.01 -12.22 -2.10
N PRO A 90 -5.71 -11.47 -2.97
CA PRO A 90 -6.74 -12.06 -3.84
C PRO A 90 -6.18 -13.19 -4.70
N LYS A 91 -6.89 -14.33 -4.76
CA LYS A 91 -6.52 -15.46 -5.65
C LYS A 91 -6.53 -15.09 -7.14
N THR A 92 -7.35 -14.11 -7.49
CA THR A 92 -7.46 -13.57 -8.85
C THR A 92 -7.10 -12.10 -8.82
N ALA A 93 -6.23 -11.68 -9.75
CA ALA A 93 -5.84 -10.28 -9.87
C ALA A 93 -7.08 -9.39 -9.93
N THR A 94 -7.18 -8.47 -8.99
CA THR A 94 -8.37 -7.64 -8.79
C THR A 94 -7.99 -6.18 -8.90
N THR A 95 -8.82 -5.40 -9.60
CA THR A 95 -8.68 -3.95 -9.71
C THR A 95 -9.94 -3.26 -9.21
N VAL A 96 -9.76 -2.07 -8.67
CA VAL A 96 -10.83 -1.21 -8.16
C VAL A 96 -10.76 0.14 -8.85
N THR A 97 -11.85 0.57 -9.46
CA THR A 97 -12.02 1.93 -9.98
C THR A 97 -12.90 2.73 -9.05
N VAL A 98 -12.45 3.93 -8.67
CA VAL A 98 -13.10 4.80 -7.69
C VAL A 98 -12.88 6.27 -8.06
N GLY A 99 -13.80 7.17 -7.68
CA GLY A 99 -13.70 8.60 -7.94
C GLY A 99 -14.19 9.05 -9.32
N ARG A 100 -14.93 8.21 -10.05
CA ARG A 100 -15.64 8.55 -11.29
C ARG A 100 -16.95 7.78 -11.40
N THR A 101 -17.98 8.40 -11.97
CA THR A 101 -19.24 7.70 -12.30
C THR A 101 -19.27 7.19 -13.74
N ASP A 102 -18.49 7.80 -14.63
CA ASP A 102 -18.26 7.33 -16.00
C ASP A 102 -16.89 6.64 -16.11
N LEU A 103 -16.92 5.33 -16.35
CA LEU A 103 -15.73 4.49 -16.48
C LEU A 103 -14.94 4.77 -17.77
N SER A 104 -15.50 5.48 -18.74
CA SER A 104 -14.77 5.95 -19.93
C SER A 104 -13.93 7.21 -19.68
N GLY A 105 -14.24 7.95 -18.60
CA GLY A 105 -13.48 9.11 -18.17
C GLY A 105 -12.11 8.74 -17.58
N THR A 106 -11.29 9.74 -17.25
CA THR A 106 -9.94 9.56 -16.70
C THR A 106 -9.76 10.07 -15.25
N GLY A 107 -10.77 10.75 -14.66
CA GLY A 107 -10.71 11.33 -13.30
C GLY A 107 -10.83 10.28 -12.18
N GLY A 108 -10.31 10.49 -10.98
CA GLY A 108 -10.30 9.44 -9.94
C GLY A 108 -9.16 8.43 -10.11
N ARG A 109 -9.32 7.18 -9.67
CA ARG A 109 -8.23 6.19 -9.53
C ARG A 109 -8.65 4.79 -9.98
N VAL A 110 -7.72 4.07 -10.61
CA VAL A 110 -7.80 2.63 -10.87
C VAL A 110 -6.64 1.97 -10.14
N LEU A 111 -6.93 1.11 -9.16
CA LEU A 111 -5.94 0.58 -8.22
C LEU A 111 -6.02 -0.94 -8.10
N PRO A 112 -4.88 -1.65 -8.13
CA PRO A 112 -4.84 -3.05 -7.76
C PRO A 112 -5.24 -3.25 -6.29
N VAL A 113 -5.75 -4.44 -6.01
CA VAL A 113 -6.02 -4.91 -4.64
C VAL A 113 -4.81 -5.67 -4.11
N GLU A 114 -4.33 -5.27 -2.93
CA GLU A 114 -3.23 -5.90 -2.21
C GLU A 114 -3.73 -7.03 -1.31
N TRP A 115 -4.86 -6.81 -0.63
CA TRP A 115 -5.34 -7.69 0.42
C TRP A 115 -6.86 -7.67 0.52
N ILE A 116 -7.46 -8.82 0.85
CA ILE A 116 -8.86 -8.95 1.23
C ILE A 116 -8.97 -9.49 2.65
N HIS A 117 -9.94 -8.99 3.39
CA HIS A 117 -10.21 -9.41 4.76
C HIS A 117 -11.71 -9.65 4.92
N PRO A 118 -12.19 -10.91 4.79
CA PRO A 118 -13.61 -11.23 4.89
C PRO A 118 -14.11 -11.11 6.34
N HIS A 119 -15.36 -10.69 6.49
CA HIS A 119 -16.05 -10.77 7.77
C HIS A 119 -16.35 -12.24 8.10
N PRO A 120 -16.13 -12.71 9.35
CA PRO A 120 -16.22 -14.14 9.67
C PRO A 120 -17.61 -14.75 9.49
N THR A 121 -18.68 -13.96 9.61
CA THR A 121 -20.07 -14.46 9.63
C THR A 121 -21.03 -13.73 8.70
N ARG A 122 -20.56 -12.78 7.87
CA ARG A 122 -21.43 -11.97 7.00
C ARG A 122 -20.84 -11.91 5.59
N ASP A 123 -21.71 -11.77 4.60
CA ASP A 123 -21.33 -11.57 3.19
C ASP A 123 -20.78 -10.15 2.96
N VAL A 124 -19.70 -9.81 3.65
CA VAL A 124 -18.99 -8.55 3.58
C VAL A 124 -17.49 -8.80 3.63
N VAL A 125 -16.72 -8.12 2.78
CA VAL A 125 -15.26 -8.20 2.73
C VAL A 125 -14.67 -6.79 2.63
N LEU A 126 -13.60 -6.57 3.41
CA LEU A 126 -12.73 -5.41 3.27
C LEU A 126 -11.70 -5.68 2.19
N VAL A 127 -11.52 -4.72 1.30
CA VAL A 127 -10.61 -4.78 0.15
C VAL A 127 -9.60 -3.64 0.31
N LYS A 128 -8.33 -3.99 0.56
CA LYS A 128 -7.22 -3.06 0.69
C LYS A 128 -6.60 -2.77 -0.67
N LEU A 129 -6.55 -1.49 -1.03
CA LEU A 129 -5.92 -1.00 -2.26
C LEU A 129 -4.40 -0.92 -2.07
N THR A 130 -3.61 -1.16 -3.14
CA THR A 130 -2.14 -1.05 -3.07
C THR A 130 -1.66 0.37 -2.76
N LEU A 131 -2.39 1.39 -3.20
CA LEU A 131 -2.13 2.80 -2.92
C LEU A 131 -3.41 3.45 -2.39
N ARG A 132 -3.26 4.60 -1.73
CA ARG A 132 -4.38 5.35 -1.16
C ARG A 132 -5.05 6.22 -2.23
N ALA A 133 -6.38 6.17 -2.29
CA ALA A 133 -7.23 6.94 -3.18
C ALA A 133 -7.44 8.38 -2.67
N VAL A 134 -6.33 9.10 -2.50
CA VAL A 134 -6.31 10.47 -1.96
C VAL A 134 -7.10 11.42 -2.87
N GLY A 135 -7.86 12.34 -2.26
CA GLY A 135 -8.71 13.29 -2.96
C GLY A 135 -10.12 12.77 -3.27
N ILE A 136 -10.40 11.49 -3.04
CA ILE A 136 -11.75 10.92 -3.16
C ILE A 136 -12.34 10.78 -1.75
N THR A 137 -13.47 11.44 -1.50
CA THR A 137 -14.14 11.41 -0.20
C THR A 137 -14.82 10.05 0.03
N PRO A 138 -14.42 9.28 1.06
CA PRO A 138 -15.09 8.02 1.39
C PRO A 138 -16.52 8.22 1.90
N VAL A 139 -17.37 7.21 1.76
CA VAL A 139 -18.72 7.21 2.32
C VAL A 139 -18.67 7.08 3.85
N THR A 140 -19.54 7.80 4.55
CA THR A 140 -19.70 7.60 6.00
C THR A 140 -20.50 6.32 6.26
N LEU A 141 -20.02 5.47 7.17
CA LEU A 141 -20.79 4.31 7.62
C LEU A 141 -22.00 4.72 8.44
N GLY A 142 -23.12 4.06 8.18
CA GLY A 142 -24.30 4.12 9.03
C GLY A 142 -24.00 3.61 10.44
N SER A 143 -24.66 4.20 11.43
CA SER A 143 -24.63 3.73 12.83
C SER A 143 -25.98 3.29 13.34
N THR A 144 -27.02 3.41 12.52
CA THR A 144 -28.40 3.03 12.85
C THR A 144 -28.90 2.03 11.82
N ALA A 145 -29.42 0.90 12.32
CA ALA A 145 -30.12 -0.09 11.51
C ALA A 145 -31.23 0.57 10.66
N PRO A 146 -31.45 0.13 9.41
CA PRO A 146 -32.62 0.55 8.66
C PRO A 146 -33.90 0.09 9.36
N VAL A 147 -34.99 0.82 9.12
CA VAL A 147 -36.35 0.41 9.50
C VAL A 147 -37.13 0.09 8.23
N SER A 148 -38.02 -0.91 8.31
CA SER A 148 -38.95 -1.21 7.21
C SER A 148 -39.75 0.05 6.84
N GLY A 149 -39.76 0.41 5.56
CA GLY A 149 -40.33 1.67 5.06
C GLY A 149 -39.32 2.80 4.88
N ASP A 150 -38.06 2.67 5.33
CA ASP A 150 -37.02 3.68 5.09
C ASP A 150 -36.85 3.93 3.58
N ALA A 151 -36.87 5.21 3.19
CA ALA A 151 -36.51 5.63 1.84
C ALA A 151 -34.98 5.65 1.69
N LEU A 152 -34.47 4.84 0.76
CA LEU A 152 -33.05 4.62 0.51
C LEU A 152 -32.73 4.76 -0.99
N GLN A 153 -31.45 4.73 -1.33
CA GLN A 153 -30.94 4.69 -2.70
C GLN A 153 -30.02 3.49 -2.85
N VAL A 154 -30.11 2.74 -3.95
CA VAL A 154 -29.08 1.75 -4.30
C VAL A 154 -28.33 2.24 -5.52
N ALA A 155 -27.00 2.11 -5.53
CA ALA A 155 -26.15 2.59 -6.62
C ALA A 155 -25.14 1.52 -7.06
N GLY A 156 -25.07 1.22 -8.36
CA GLY A 156 -24.22 0.14 -8.85
C GLY A 156 -23.80 0.21 -10.31
N PHE A 157 -22.75 -0.57 -10.62
CA PHE A 157 -22.21 -0.79 -11.96
C PHE A 157 -22.56 -2.18 -12.50
N GLY A 158 -23.61 -2.81 -11.96
CA GLY A 158 -24.13 -4.08 -12.45
C GLY A 158 -24.89 -3.93 -13.75
N ARG A 159 -25.21 -5.06 -14.36
CA ARG A 159 -25.96 -5.17 -15.61
C ARG A 159 -27.30 -4.43 -15.57
N THR A 160 -27.72 -3.87 -16.70
CA THR A 160 -29.01 -3.17 -16.88
C THR A 160 -30.08 -4.10 -17.49
N ALA A 161 -31.26 -3.58 -17.81
CA ALA A 161 -32.22 -4.30 -18.67
C ALA A 161 -31.77 -4.41 -20.15
N GLU A 162 -30.82 -3.58 -20.58
CA GLU A 162 -30.41 -3.41 -21.98
C GLU A 162 -28.90 -3.63 -22.23
N GLN A 163 -28.05 -3.57 -21.20
CA GLN A 163 -26.58 -3.58 -21.30
C GLN A 163 -25.93 -4.49 -20.25
N TRP A 164 -25.03 -5.38 -20.70
CA TRP A 164 -24.30 -6.33 -19.85
C TRP A 164 -23.31 -5.68 -18.88
N ALA A 165 -22.54 -4.71 -19.35
CA ALA A 165 -21.52 -4.00 -18.59
C ALA A 165 -21.65 -2.50 -18.84
N PRO A 166 -22.49 -1.79 -18.08
CA PRO A 166 -22.65 -0.35 -18.22
C PRO A 166 -21.37 0.39 -17.82
N GLY A 167 -21.00 1.37 -18.64
CA GLY A 167 -19.89 2.28 -18.36
C GLY A 167 -20.24 3.38 -17.37
N LEU A 168 -21.53 3.57 -17.07
CA LEU A 168 -22.04 4.60 -16.17
C LEU A 168 -22.52 3.97 -14.85
N LEU A 169 -22.25 4.64 -13.74
CA LEU A 169 -22.91 4.38 -12.47
C LEU A 169 -24.37 4.77 -12.58
N HIS A 170 -25.24 3.96 -12.00
CA HIS A 170 -26.64 4.29 -11.93
C HIS A 170 -27.21 4.04 -10.55
N ALA A 171 -28.37 4.65 -10.31
CA ALA A 171 -29.01 4.65 -9.03
C ALA A 171 -30.52 4.61 -9.12
N ALA A 172 -31.15 3.97 -8.14
CA ALA A 172 -32.59 3.92 -8.02
C ALA A 172 -33.07 4.17 -6.58
N PRO A 173 -34.19 4.90 -6.40
CA PRO A 173 -34.85 5.00 -5.11
C PRO A 173 -35.50 3.67 -4.73
N VAL A 174 -35.21 3.20 -3.51
CA VAL A 174 -35.70 1.94 -2.97
C VAL A 174 -36.27 2.14 -1.57
N VAL A 175 -37.11 1.20 -1.13
CA VAL A 175 -37.68 1.18 0.21
C VAL A 175 -37.18 -0.06 0.93
N ALA A 176 -36.69 0.11 2.16
CA ALA A 176 -36.31 -0.99 3.02
C ALA A 176 -37.53 -1.87 3.34
N GLY A 177 -37.40 -3.17 3.17
CA GLY A 177 -38.39 -4.17 3.53
C GLY A 177 -38.12 -4.76 4.91
N THR A 178 -38.35 -6.08 5.04
CA THR A 178 -38.10 -6.80 6.28
C THR A 178 -36.64 -6.71 6.70
N VAL A 179 -36.40 -6.30 7.95
CA VAL A 179 -35.08 -6.16 8.56
C VAL A 179 -34.82 -7.34 9.49
N ALA A 180 -33.70 -8.02 9.29
CA ALA A 180 -33.20 -9.12 10.12
C ALA A 180 -31.95 -8.70 10.90
N ALA A 181 -31.38 -9.62 11.68
CA ALA A 181 -30.25 -9.35 12.56
C ALA A 181 -29.00 -8.81 11.80
N GLY A 182 -28.72 -9.31 10.60
CA GLY A 182 -27.55 -8.91 9.81
C GLY A 182 -27.83 -8.44 8.38
N SER A 183 -29.09 -8.44 7.97
CA SER A 183 -29.51 -8.16 6.60
C SER A 183 -30.88 -7.50 6.54
N PHE A 184 -31.26 -6.99 5.38
CA PHE A 184 -32.61 -6.53 5.08
C PHE A 184 -32.91 -6.70 3.59
N GLY A 185 -34.17 -6.93 3.27
CA GLY A 185 -34.65 -6.85 1.89
C GLY A 185 -34.92 -5.40 1.50
N TRP A 186 -34.95 -5.09 0.21
CA TRP A 186 -35.40 -3.80 -0.31
C TRP A 186 -36.18 -4.00 -1.62
N SER A 187 -37.08 -3.07 -1.91
CA SER A 187 -37.91 -3.06 -3.11
C SER A 187 -37.96 -1.68 -3.74
N ALA A 188 -38.48 -1.56 -4.96
CA ALA A 188 -38.60 -0.28 -5.64
C ALA A 188 -39.47 0.71 -4.84
N ALA A 189 -39.01 1.96 -4.69
CA ALA A 189 -39.89 3.03 -4.19
C ALA A 189 -40.96 3.42 -5.23
N SER A 190 -40.61 3.28 -6.52
CA SER A 190 -41.50 3.48 -7.65
C SER A 190 -40.96 2.72 -8.87
N GLY A 191 -41.85 2.21 -9.73
CA GLY A 191 -41.45 1.45 -10.93
C GLY A 191 -40.93 0.05 -10.61
N ASP A 192 -40.14 -0.52 -11.50
CA ASP A 192 -39.54 -1.84 -11.33
C ASP A 192 -38.02 -1.75 -11.12
N VAL A 193 -37.58 -1.84 -9.86
CA VAL A 193 -36.16 -1.86 -9.51
C VAL A 193 -35.70 -3.28 -9.16
N SER A 194 -34.54 -3.71 -9.67
CA SER A 194 -33.95 -5.01 -9.34
C SER A 194 -32.43 -4.92 -9.22
N ALA A 195 -31.84 -5.65 -8.27
CA ALA A 195 -30.41 -5.92 -8.30
C ALA A 195 -30.11 -6.90 -9.45
N CYS A 196 -29.04 -6.63 -10.17
CA CYS A 196 -28.59 -7.42 -11.32
C CYS A 196 -27.16 -7.95 -11.08
N GLN A 197 -26.71 -8.88 -11.93
CA GLN A 197 -25.32 -9.34 -11.90
C GLN A 197 -24.35 -8.16 -11.97
N GLY A 198 -23.39 -8.12 -11.05
CA GLY A 198 -22.44 -7.02 -10.87
C GLY A 198 -22.87 -5.91 -9.90
N ASP A 199 -24.10 -5.96 -9.38
CA ASP A 199 -24.54 -5.13 -8.24
C ASP A 199 -24.23 -5.78 -6.88
N ALA A 200 -23.60 -6.96 -6.86
CA ALA A 200 -23.07 -7.51 -5.61
C ALA A 200 -22.06 -6.53 -5.01
N GLY A 201 -22.22 -6.23 -3.72
CA GLY A 201 -21.51 -5.18 -3.00
C GLY A 201 -21.97 -3.74 -3.29
N ALA A 202 -23.05 -3.53 -4.06
CA ALA A 202 -23.55 -2.18 -4.34
C ALA A 202 -24.01 -1.47 -3.06
N PRO A 203 -23.58 -0.22 -2.80
CA PRO A 203 -24.01 0.51 -1.63
C PRO A 203 -25.51 0.83 -1.66
N VAL A 204 -26.18 0.51 -0.56
CA VAL A 204 -27.50 1.00 -0.21
C VAL A 204 -27.33 2.17 0.75
N LEU A 205 -27.80 3.34 0.35
CA LEU A 205 -27.50 4.64 0.94
C LEU A 205 -28.75 5.26 1.54
N ARG A 206 -28.60 5.84 2.73
CA ARG A 206 -29.52 6.85 3.24
C ARG A 206 -29.00 8.20 2.78
N THR A 207 -29.85 8.97 2.10
CA THR A 207 -29.50 10.30 1.61
C THR A 207 -30.25 11.36 2.40
N ASN A 208 -29.53 12.40 2.83
CA ASN A 208 -30.13 13.58 3.44
C ASN A 208 -29.50 14.83 2.80
N GLY A 209 -30.17 15.36 1.77
CA GLY A 209 -29.59 16.35 0.87
C GLY A 209 -28.38 15.78 0.11
N SER A 210 -27.23 16.43 0.20
CA SER A 210 -25.98 16.01 -0.46
C SER A 210 -25.19 14.95 0.32
N ARG A 211 -25.56 14.65 1.57
CA ARG A 211 -24.85 13.69 2.41
C ARG A 211 -25.41 12.28 2.21
N ALA A 212 -24.53 11.33 1.90
CA ALA A 212 -24.84 9.91 1.82
C ALA A 212 -24.22 9.15 2.99
N GLU A 213 -24.99 8.24 3.57
CA GLU A 213 -24.59 7.33 4.63
C GLU A 213 -24.81 5.89 4.14
N LEU A 214 -23.79 5.03 4.28
CA LEU A 214 -23.88 3.62 3.89
C LEU A 214 -24.73 2.85 4.91
N VAL A 215 -25.85 2.28 4.48
CA VAL A 215 -26.77 1.51 5.31
C VAL A 215 -26.59 0.01 5.10
N GLY A 216 -26.29 -0.39 3.86
CA GLY A 216 -26.04 -1.78 3.53
C GLY A 216 -25.25 -1.98 2.25
N LEU A 217 -24.86 -3.23 2.00
CA LEU A 217 -24.27 -3.68 0.74
C LEU A 217 -25.18 -4.73 0.10
N SER A 218 -25.62 -4.46 -1.12
CA SER A 218 -26.47 -5.39 -1.89
C SER A 218 -25.77 -6.73 -2.09
N SER A 219 -26.47 -7.85 -1.90
CA SER A 219 -25.96 -9.19 -2.20
C SER A 219 -26.28 -9.66 -3.63
N GLY A 220 -27.01 -8.88 -4.43
CA GLY A 220 -27.29 -9.15 -5.85
C GLY A 220 -28.52 -10.01 -6.16
N SER A 221 -29.50 -10.12 -5.25
CA SER A 221 -30.73 -10.91 -5.45
C SER A 221 -31.82 -10.18 -6.27
N GLY A 222 -32.76 -10.94 -6.84
CA GLY A 222 -33.83 -10.44 -7.72
C GLY A 222 -33.66 -10.90 -9.17
N GLN A 223 -32.72 -10.29 -9.90
CA GLN A 223 -32.45 -10.49 -11.35
C GLN A 223 -33.63 -10.26 -12.30
N GLY A 224 -34.84 -10.03 -11.80
CA GLY A 224 -36.04 -9.90 -12.60
C GLY A 224 -35.95 -8.75 -13.60
N GLY A 225 -36.07 -9.10 -14.88
CA GLY A 225 -36.00 -8.16 -16.00
C GLY A 225 -34.63 -7.54 -16.27
N CYS A 226 -33.56 -8.02 -15.62
CA CYS A 226 -32.18 -7.72 -16.04
C CYS A 226 -31.89 -8.40 -17.39
N LEU A 227 -30.94 -7.88 -18.16
CA LEU A 227 -30.82 -8.18 -19.60
C LEU A 227 -30.86 -9.65 -20.02
N GLY A 228 -30.21 -10.62 -19.41
CA GLY A 228 -30.30 -12.04 -19.83
C GLY A 228 -31.26 -12.88 -19.00
N ALA A 229 -32.13 -12.27 -18.20
CA ALA A 229 -32.94 -12.93 -17.18
C ALA A 229 -34.44 -12.87 -17.51
N ALA A 230 -35.23 -13.71 -16.83
CA ALA A 230 -36.67 -13.77 -17.01
C ALA A 230 -37.33 -12.41 -16.68
N ALA A 231 -38.17 -11.93 -17.59
CA ALA A 231 -38.85 -10.63 -17.45
C ALA A 231 -39.83 -10.61 -16.27
N ASP A 232 -40.39 -11.74 -15.87
CA ASP A 232 -41.32 -11.94 -14.75
C ASP A 232 -40.63 -12.44 -13.46
N GLY A 233 -39.30 -12.50 -13.44
CA GLY A 233 -38.53 -12.88 -12.25
C GLY A 233 -38.67 -11.90 -11.07
N THR A 234 -38.21 -12.34 -9.90
CA THR A 234 -38.26 -11.55 -8.65
C THR A 234 -37.60 -10.17 -8.81
N ARG A 235 -38.22 -9.13 -8.26
CA ARG A 235 -37.69 -7.75 -8.24
C ARG A 235 -37.18 -7.40 -6.84
N GLY A 236 -36.47 -6.27 -6.74
CA GLY A 236 -35.82 -5.83 -5.51
C GLY A 236 -34.43 -6.44 -5.32
N GLY A 237 -34.02 -6.57 -4.08
CA GLY A 237 -32.79 -7.24 -3.68
C GLY A 237 -32.64 -7.32 -2.17
N ASP A 238 -31.60 -7.99 -1.70
CA ASP A 238 -31.21 -8.09 -0.31
C ASP A 238 -29.91 -7.31 -0.09
N ALA A 239 -29.70 -6.86 1.15
CA ALA A 239 -28.48 -6.18 1.53
C ALA A 239 -28.00 -6.62 2.91
N MET A 240 -26.67 -6.68 3.08
CA MET A 240 -26.02 -6.87 4.36
C MET A 240 -25.95 -5.52 5.09
N ARG A 241 -26.42 -5.49 6.34
CA ARG A 241 -26.38 -4.29 7.19
C ARG A 241 -24.94 -3.95 7.58
N VAL A 242 -24.61 -2.66 7.61
CA VAL A 242 -23.26 -2.18 7.99
C VAL A 242 -23.21 -1.45 9.35
N ASP A 243 -24.35 -1.20 9.99
CA ASP A 243 -24.45 -0.34 11.17
C ASP A 243 -23.68 -0.85 12.40
N ASP A 244 -23.47 -2.16 12.48
CA ASP A 244 -22.74 -2.85 13.54
C ASP A 244 -21.32 -3.28 13.14
N LEU A 245 -20.84 -2.92 11.94
CA LEU A 245 -19.53 -3.32 11.43
C LEU A 245 -18.38 -2.39 11.85
N ALA A 246 -18.69 -1.25 12.46
CA ALA A 246 -17.68 -0.22 12.76
C ALA A 246 -16.54 -0.74 13.66
N SER A 247 -16.81 -1.67 14.57
CA SER A 247 -15.78 -2.26 15.45
C SER A 247 -14.81 -3.15 14.68
N TRP A 248 -15.34 -4.01 13.81
CA TRP A 248 -14.54 -4.87 12.95
C TRP A 248 -13.71 -4.03 11.96
N ILE A 249 -14.32 -3.03 11.31
CA ILE A 249 -13.63 -2.14 10.37
C ILE A 249 -12.49 -1.39 11.04
N ARG A 250 -12.69 -0.83 12.25
CA ARG A 250 -11.61 -0.13 12.97
C ARG A 250 -10.42 -1.04 13.30
N THR A 251 -10.68 -2.33 13.53
CA THR A 251 -9.63 -3.31 13.86
C THR A 251 -8.91 -3.80 12.61
N ALA A 252 -9.66 -4.09 11.53
CA ALA A 252 -9.14 -4.69 10.31
C ALA A 252 -8.59 -3.69 9.29
N ALA A 253 -9.05 -2.44 9.32
CA ALA A 253 -8.68 -1.38 8.37
C ALA A 253 -8.09 -0.14 9.07
N PRO A 254 -6.95 -0.27 9.79
CA PRO A 254 -6.30 0.87 10.41
C PRO A 254 -5.73 1.83 9.34
N GLU A 255 -5.93 3.13 9.54
CA GLU A 255 -5.38 4.18 8.69
C GLU A 255 -4.16 4.83 9.36
N PRO A 256 -3.08 5.14 8.61
CA PRO A 256 -1.89 5.77 9.17
C PRO A 256 -2.19 7.10 9.86
N THR A 257 -1.58 7.33 11.01
CA THR A 257 -1.62 8.60 11.76
C THR A 257 -0.70 9.64 11.13
N THR A 258 -0.61 10.83 11.73
CA THR A 258 0.34 11.87 11.31
C THR A 258 1.72 11.74 11.96
N SER A 259 1.90 10.84 12.92
CA SER A 259 3.21 10.58 13.53
C SER A 259 4.01 9.57 12.71
N PHE A 260 5.32 9.50 12.98
CA PHE A 260 6.22 8.54 12.36
C PHE A 260 6.66 7.49 13.37
N ALA A 261 6.76 6.25 12.91
CA ALA A 261 7.29 5.12 13.65
C ALA A 261 8.51 4.53 12.93
N GLN A 262 9.34 3.85 13.72
CA GLN A 262 10.44 3.04 13.22
C GLN A 262 9.89 1.68 12.78
N TYR A 263 10.26 1.26 11.56
CA TYR A 263 9.92 -0.04 10.98
C TYR A 263 11.07 -1.05 11.05
N GLY A 264 12.29 -0.58 11.32
CA GLY A 264 13.46 -1.41 11.48
C GLY A 264 14.71 -0.55 11.63
N SER A 265 15.78 -1.13 12.15
CA SER A 265 17.08 -0.47 12.23
C SER A 265 18.22 -1.47 12.27
N SER A 266 19.40 -1.03 11.89
CA SER A 266 20.65 -1.77 12.06
C SER A 266 21.78 -0.81 12.45
N LEU A 267 22.76 -1.32 13.20
CA LEU A 267 23.97 -0.58 13.59
C LEU A 267 25.23 -1.09 12.87
N THR A 268 25.07 -2.03 11.94
CA THR A 268 26.19 -2.71 11.24
C THR A 268 26.06 -2.67 9.73
N GLY A 269 25.20 -1.79 9.22
CA GLY A 269 24.88 -1.66 7.81
C GLY A 269 23.65 -2.46 7.39
N ILE A 270 23.58 -2.84 6.12
CA ILE A 270 22.39 -3.45 5.50
C ILE A 270 22.79 -4.40 4.38
N GLY A 271 22.20 -5.59 4.34
CA GLY A 271 22.41 -6.57 3.25
C GLY A 271 23.87 -6.89 2.94
N GLY A 272 24.71 -6.94 3.98
CA GLY A 272 26.15 -7.19 3.86
C GLY A 272 27.01 -5.95 3.52
N TYR A 273 26.41 -4.80 3.28
CA TYR A 273 27.11 -3.52 3.08
C TYR A 273 27.22 -2.77 4.42
N ASP A 274 28.44 -2.47 4.88
CA ASP A 274 28.71 -2.05 6.26
C ASP A 274 28.34 -0.60 6.62
N LEU A 275 28.23 0.29 5.62
CA LEU A 275 28.01 1.74 5.80
C LEU A 275 29.06 2.44 6.71
N LYS A 276 30.29 1.90 6.79
CA LYS A 276 31.35 2.38 7.68
C LYS A 276 32.28 3.43 7.08
N ASP A 277 32.02 3.91 5.86
CA ASP A 277 32.79 5.00 5.25
C ASP A 277 31.90 6.24 5.11
N ASP A 278 32.43 7.41 5.46
CA ASP A 278 31.69 8.69 5.38
C ASP A 278 31.28 9.04 3.94
N ARG A 279 31.89 8.39 2.94
CA ARG A 279 31.55 8.56 1.51
C ARG A 279 30.36 7.75 1.07
N ASP A 280 29.85 6.81 1.88
CA ASP A 280 28.80 5.89 1.45
C ASP A 280 27.51 6.61 1.07
N GLN A 281 26.95 6.24 -0.08
CA GLN A 281 25.73 6.84 -0.63
C GLN A 281 24.71 5.77 -0.99
N VAL A 282 23.43 6.15 -0.94
CA VAL A 282 22.31 5.25 -1.23
C VAL A 282 21.31 5.90 -2.19
N VAL A 283 20.84 5.12 -3.16
CA VAL A 283 19.84 5.51 -4.16
C VAL A 283 18.77 4.42 -4.25
N ALA A 284 17.50 4.81 -4.34
CA ALA A 284 16.42 3.87 -4.60
C ALA A 284 16.40 3.48 -6.09
N PHE A 285 16.17 2.20 -6.40
CA PHE A 285 16.29 1.66 -7.75
C PHE A 285 15.22 0.61 -8.05
N ASP A 286 14.80 0.52 -9.31
CA ASP A 286 13.89 -0.54 -9.81
C ASP A 286 14.72 -1.64 -10.49
N TYR A 287 15.35 -2.48 -9.68
CA TYR A 287 16.23 -3.56 -10.15
C TYR A 287 15.49 -4.61 -10.99
N GLU A 288 14.22 -4.84 -10.67
CA GLU A 288 13.38 -5.90 -11.27
C GLU A 288 12.52 -5.42 -12.44
N HIS A 289 12.67 -4.16 -12.87
CA HIS A 289 11.88 -3.55 -13.95
C HIS A 289 10.37 -3.62 -13.66
N SER A 290 9.98 -3.50 -12.40
CA SER A 290 8.61 -3.65 -11.92
C SER A 290 7.82 -2.34 -11.91
N GLY A 291 8.51 -1.20 -12.05
CA GLY A 291 7.99 0.15 -11.79
C GLY A 291 8.03 0.54 -10.31
N LYS A 292 8.70 -0.24 -9.46
CA LYS A 292 8.76 -0.04 -8.00
C LYS A 292 10.20 0.24 -7.59
N LEU A 293 10.40 1.30 -6.80
CA LEU A 293 11.70 1.69 -6.27
C LEU A 293 11.95 1.01 -4.92
N ASP A 294 11.92 -0.32 -4.91
CA ASP A 294 11.96 -1.16 -3.71
C ASP A 294 13.34 -1.79 -3.45
N HIS A 295 14.33 -1.49 -4.31
CA HIS A 295 15.73 -1.85 -4.10
C HIS A 295 16.56 -0.63 -3.70
N LEU A 296 17.67 -0.88 -3.00
CA LEU A 296 18.62 0.14 -2.59
C LEU A 296 19.98 -0.13 -3.20
N VAL A 297 20.50 0.80 -3.99
CA VAL A 297 21.88 0.81 -4.49
C VAL A 297 22.75 1.52 -3.45
N LEU A 298 23.68 0.81 -2.83
CA LEU A 298 24.68 1.33 -1.91
C LEU A 298 26.03 1.38 -2.61
N TYR A 299 26.72 2.52 -2.58
CA TYR A 299 28.04 2.63 -3.20
C TYR A 299 28.99 3.53 -2.43
N ARG A 300 30.28 3.21 -2.53
CA ARG A 300 31.40 3.94 -1.91
C ARG A 300 32.27 4.54 -3.01
N PRO A 301 32.07 5.82 -3.36
CA PRO A 301 32.89 6.46 -4.37
C PRO A 301 34.34 6.56 -3.89
N GLY A 302 35.28 6.33 -4.80
CA GLY A 302 36.71 6.31 -4.49
C GLY A 302 37.26 4.95 -4.06
N THR A 303 36.41 3.92 -3.92
CA THR A 303 36.86 2.58 -3.50
C THR A 303 36.33 1.45 -4.37
N GLN A 304 35.59 1.76 -5.44
CA GLN A 304 35.04 0.76 -6.37
C GLN A 304 33.90 -0.11 -5.81
N ILE A 305 33.46 0.11 -4.56
CA ILE A 305 32.50 -0.78 -3.89
C ILE A 305 31.08 -0.35 -4.21
N VAL A 306 30.26 -1.31 -4.62
CA VAL A 306 28.83 -1.11 -4.87
C VAL A 306 28.06 -2.40 -4.58
N SER A 307 26.88 -2.27 -3.96
CA SER A 307 25.94 -3.34 -3.68
C SER A 307 24.53 -2.88 -4.00
N ILE A 308 23.67 -3.81 -4.41
CA ILE A 308 22.23 -3.58 -4.53
C ILE A 308 21.57 -4.58 -3.61
N VAL A 309 20.70 -4.10 -2.72
CA VAL A 309 20.01 -4.92 -1.73
C VAL A 309 18.51 -4.87 -1.92
N LYS A 310 17.86 -6.00 -1.61
CA LYS A 310 16.41 -6.18 -1.63
C LYS A 310 15.93 -6.59 -0.24
N ARG A 311 14.74 -6.14 0.14
CA ARG A 311 14.04 -6.61 1.34
C ARG A 311 13.45 -8.01 1.09
N ASN A 312 13.74 -8.94 1.97
CA ASN A 312 13.13 -10.26 2.02
C ASN A 312 11.74 -10.19 2.67
N THR A 313 10.98 -11.28 2.58
CA THR A 313 9.67 -11.40 3.22
C THR A 313 9.76 -11.25 4.74
N ASP A 314 10.76 -11.88 5.36
CA ASP A 314 11.09 -11.78 6.79
C ASP A 314 11.55 -10.38 7.26
N GLY A 315 11.65 -9.41 6.34
CA GLY A 315 12.06 -8.04 6.61
C GLY A 315 13.56 -7.81 6.71
N THR A 316 14.38 -8.84 6.59
CA THR A 316 15.82 -8.69 6.40
C THR A 316 16.13 -8.14 5.01
N TYR A 317 17.36 -7.68 4.81
CA TYR A 317 17.83 -7.27 3.49
C TYR A 317 18.96 -8.19 3.04
N ALA A 318 18.93 -8.59 1.78
CA ALA A 318 19.98 -9.39 1.16
C ALA A 318 20.54 -8.69 -0.08
N SER A 319 21.84 -8.88 -0.34
CA SER A 319 22.47 -8.40 -1.57
C SER A 319 22.00 -9.23 -2.75
N VAL A 320 21.45 -8.56 -3.77
CA VAL A 320 21.12 -9.14 -5.08
C VAL A 320 22.22 -8.87 -6.11
N PHE A 321 23.10 -7.90 -5.82
CA PHE A 321 24.30 -7.60 -6.59
C PHE A 321 25.36 -7.05 -5.63
N SER A 322 26.62 -7.45 -5.80
CA SER A 322 27.75 -6.85 -5.08
C SER A 322 29.02 -6.88 -5.92
N SER A 323 29.81 -5.82 -5.88
CA SER A 323 31.08 -5.71 -6.57
C SER A 323 32.07 -4.83 -5.81
N THR A 324 33.35 -5.14 -5.95
CA THR A 324 34.49 -4.38 -5.41
C THR A 324 35.36 -3.78 -6.52
N THR A 325 34.90 -3.84 -7.77
CA THR A 325 35.61 -3.34 -8.96
C THR A 325 34.74 -2.39 -9.81
N GLY A 326 33.69 -1.84 -9.20
CA GLY A 326 32.71 -1.00 -9.87
C GLY A 326 31.55 -1.80 -10.47
N ILE A 327 30.80 -1.19 -11.40
CA ILE A 327 29.58 -1.76 -11.98
C ILE A 327 29.49 -1.47 -13.47
N GLY A 328 29.18 -2.50 -14.27
CA GLY A 328 28.98 -2.37 -15.72
C GLY A 328 30.13 -1.71 -16.50
N GLY A 329 31.36 -1.81 -15.99
CA GLY A 329 32.56 -1.19 -16.56
C GLY A 329 32.93 0.18 -15.99
N TYR A 330 32.04 0.82 -15.22
CA TYR A 330 32.34 2.04 -14.49
C TYR A 330 33.03 1.71 -13.17
N ASP A 331 34.24 2.24 -12.95
CA ASP A 331 35.14 1.76 -11.90
C ASP A 331 34.81 2.25 -10.48
N LEU A 332 34.11 3.38 -10.30
CA LEU A 332 33.85 4.01 -9.00
C LEU A 332 35.15 4.35 -8.22
N LYS A 333 36.27 4.61 -8.92
CA LYS A 333 37.58 4.92 -8.31
C LYS A 333 37.75 6.37 -7.86
N ASP A 334 36.87 7.27 -8.25
CA ASP A 334 36.97 8.68 -7.87
C ASP A 334 35.96 8.99 -6.76
N ALA A 335 36.38 9.72 -5.73
CA ALA A 335 35.52 10.11 -4.61
C ALA A 335 34.36 11.03 -5.05
N ARG A 336 34.45 11.62 -6.24
CA ARG A 336 33.40 12.45 -6.84
C ARG A 336 32.34 11.65 -7.58
N ASP A 337 32.53 10.34 -7.79
CA ASP A 337 31.60 9.50 -8.54
C ASP A 337 30.20 9.48 -7.90
N ARG A 338 29.17 9.60 -8.75
CA ARG A 338 27.76 9.65 -8.32
C ARG A 338 26.91 8.71 -9.16
N ILE A 339 25.86 8.20 -8.55
CA ILE A 339 24.86 7.32 -9.19
C ILE A 339 23.48 7.96 -9.02
N ILE A 340 22.64 7.92 -10.05
CA ILE A 340 21.21 8.17 -9.98
C ILE A 340 20.45 7.09 -10.74
N ALA A 341 19.20 6.82 -10.36
CA ALA A 341 18.31 6.00 -11.16
C ALA A 341 17.69 6.83 -12.30
N PHE A 342 17.47 6.22 -13.46
CA PHE A 342 17.03 6.91 -14.67
C PHE A 342 16.14 6.04 -15.55
N ASP A 343 15.12 6.63 -16.19
CA ASP A 343 14.26 5.96 -17.17
C ASP A 343 14.80 6.18 -18.58
N TYR A 344 15.94 5.54 -18.88
CA TYR A 344 16.60 5.70 -20.18
C TYR A 344 15.70 5.34 -21.37
N LYS A 345 14.79 4.37 -21.21
CA LYS A 345 13.93 3.87 -22.27
C LYS A 345 12.59 4.59 -22.38
N GLY A 346 12.24 5.46 -21.43
CA GLY A 346 10.94 6.13 -21.40
C GLY A 346 9.80 5.14 -21.17
N THR A 347 9.97 4.18 -20.25
CA THR A 347 8.98 3.15 -19.92
C THR A 347 8.15 3.47 -18.68
N GLY A 348 8.49 4.54 -17.96
CA GLY A 348 7.96 4.87 -16.63
C GLY A 348 8.68 4.14 -15.49
N LYS A 349 9.84 3.53 -15.76
CA LYS A 349 10.60 2.72 -14.81
C LYS A 349 12.00 3.29 -14.65
N LEU A 350 12.43 3.52 -13.41
CA LEU A 350 13.78 3.98 -13.10
C LEU A 350 14.73 2.77 -12.96
N ASP A 351 14.86 2.01 -14.05
CA ASP A 351 15.51 0.71 -14.12
C ASP A 351 16.89 0.75 -14.81
N HIS A 352 17.38 1.95 -15.11
CA HIS A 352 18.77 2.18 -15.53
C HIS A 352 19.50 3.00 -14.47
N LEU A 353 20.82 2.83 -14.42
CA LEU A 353 21.69 3.64 -13.55
C LEU A 353 22.47 4.62 -14.42
N LEU A 354 22.38 5.91 -14.12
CA LEU A 354 23.29 6.92 -14.65
C LEU A 354 24.41 7.15 -13.64
N LEU A 355 25.65 6.98 -14.08
CA LEU A 355 26.86 7.22 -13.30
C LEU A 355 27.64 8.37 -13.92
N TYR A 356 28.12 9.30 -13.10
CA TYR A 356 28.89 10.43 -13.59
C TYR A 356 29.97 10.91 -12.60
N ARG A 357 30.99 11.54 -13.17
CA ARG A 357 32.12 12.12 -12.43
C ARG A 357 32.17 13.64 -12.66
N PRO A 358 31.61 14.46 -11.76
CA PRO A 358 31.77 15.90 -11.84
C PRO A 358 33.26 16.24 -11.70
N GLY A 359 33.73 17.18 -12.53
CA GLY A 359 35.14 17.54 -12.65
C GLY A 359 36.01 16.48 -13.35
N GLY A 360 35.42 15.41 -13.88
CA GLY A 360 36.11 14.34 -14.60
C GLY A 360 35.48 14.00 -15.96
N GLU A 361 34.54 14.83 -16.43
CA GLU A 361 33.98 14.79 -17.80
C GLU A 361 33.25 13.48 -18.17
N THR A 362 33.10 12.55 -17.22
CA THR A 362 32.67 11.19 -17.53
C THR A 362 31.19 10.99 -17.18
N ALA A 363 30.42 10.40 -18.09
CA ALA A 363 29.03 10.00 -17.87
C ALA A 363 28.73 8.65 -18.54
N TRP A 364 28.09 7.75 -17.81
CA TRP A 364 27.72 6.40 -18.24
C TRP A 364 26.26 6.13 -17.90
N ILE A 365 25.58 5.34 -18.73
CA ILE A 365 24.25 4.81 -18.43
C ILE A 365 24.31 3.31 -18.57
N LEU A 366 23.93 2.61 -17.51
CA LEU A 366 23.95 1.17 -17.41
C LEU A 366 22.53 0.61 -17.48
N GLU A 367 22.36 -0.43 -18.28
CA GLU A 367 21.17 -1.27 -18.31
C GLU A 367 21.42 -2.52 -17.47
N HIS A 368 20.48 -2.83 -16.57
CA HIS A 368 20.44 -4.11 -15.89
C HIS A 368 19.86 -5.19 -16.83
N GLY A 369 20.60 -6.29 -17.00
CA GLY A 369 20.23 -7.42 -17.85
C GLY A 369 19.76 -8.63 -17.05
N THR A 370 19.96 -9.82 -17.60
CA THR A 370 19.62 -11.07 -16.89
C THR A 370 20.56 -11.30 -15.71
N GLY A 371 20.02 -11.82 -14.59
CA GLY A 371 20.80 -12.20 -13.42
C GLY A 371 21.35 -10.98 -12.69
N THR A 372 22.68 -10.83 -12.67
CA THR A 372 23.42 -9.76 -11.97
C THR A 372 24.23 -8.89 -12.94
N THR A 373 23.87 -8.92 -14.23
CA THR A 373 24.66 -8.28 -15.28
C THR A 373 24.27 -6.83 -15.50
N PHE A 374 25.27 -5.94 -15.54
CA PHE A 374 25.10 -4.55 -15.96
C PHE A 374 25.97 -4.29 -17.18
N LYS A 375 25.42 -3.59 -18.18
CA LYS A 375 26.16 -3.21 -19.39
C LYS A 375 25.93 -1.73 -19.70
N ALA A 376 26.97 -1.06 -20.20
CA ALA A 376 26.85 0.31 -20.67
C ALA A 376 26.03 0.37 -21.95
N VAL A 377 24.93 1.12 -21.91
CA VAL A 377 24.14 1.50 -23.10
C VAL A 377 24.47 2.90 -23.59
N PHE A 378 25.18 3.67 -22.77
CA PHE A 378 25.81 4.94 -23.11
C PHE A 378 27.07 5.10 -22.26
N HIS A 379 28.15 5.64 -22.84
CA HIS A 379 29.30 6.13 -22.10
C HIS A 379 29.98 7.26 -22.87
N SER A 380 30.56 8.20 -22.15
CA SER A 380 31.30 9.35 -22.70
C SER A 380 32.36 9.81 -21.71
N SER A 381 33.48 10.32 -22.24
CA SER A 381 34.56 10.96 -21.51
C SER A 381 34.65 12.48 -21.75
N ASP A 382 33.72 13.05 -22.52
CA ASP A 382 33.70 14.48 -22.91
C ASP A 382 32.39 15.17 -22.47
N GLY A 383 31.80 14.68 -21.38
CA GLY A 383 30.51 15.11 -20.86
C GLY A 383 29.33 14.41 -21.55
N ILE A 384 28.14 15.02 -21.49
CA ILE A 384 26.91 14.46 -22.06
C ILE A 384 26.05 15.56 -22.70
N GLY A 385 25.61 15.35 -23.95
CA GLY A 385 24.73 16.26 -24.67
C GLY A 385 25.21 17.72 -24.73
N GLY A 386 26.53 17.93 -24.85
CA GLY A 386 27.16 19.26 -24.89
C GLY A 386 27.38 19.90 -23.52
N TYR A 387 27.05 19.23 -22.41
CA TYR A 387 27.41 19.63 -21.06
C TYR A 387 28.70 18.91 -20.64
N ASP A 388 29.77 19.66 -20.37
CA ASP A 388 31.14 19.14 -20.29
C ASP A 388 31.49 18.34 -19.01
N LEU A 389 30.73 18.49 -17.93
CA LEU A 389 31.03 17.89 -16.61
C LEU A 389 32.45 18.23 -16.07
N LYS A 390 33.00 19.39 -16.46
CA LYS A 390 34.36 19.83 -16.08
C LYS A 390 34.49 20.40 -14.67
N ARG A 391 33.39 20.59 -13.95
CA ARG A 391 33.38 21.26 -12.66
C ARG A 391 32.92 20.32 -11.56
N ASP A 392 33.58 20.38 -10.41
CA ASP A 392 33.25 19.53 -9.24
C ASP A 392 31.84 19.82 -8.72
N GLU A 393 31.32 21.02 -8.99
CA GLU A 393 29.97 21.45 -8.64
C GLU A 393 28.89 20.79 -9.50
N ASP A 394 29.21 20.18 -10.65
CA ASP A 394 28.24 19.68 -11.62
C ASP A 394 27.30 18.62 -11.02
N GLN A 395 26.00 18.78 -11.27
CA GLN A 395 24.93 17.92 -10.77
C GLN A 395 24.06 17.41 -11.91
N ILE A 396 23.51 16.20 -11.76
CA ILE A 396 22.53 15.61 -12.68
C ILE A 396 21.36 15.04 -11.88
N ILE A 397 20.13 15.30 -12.32
CA ILE A 397 18.91 14.64 -11.85
C ILE A 397 18.08 14.13 -13.03
N ALA A 398 17.28 13.09 -12.79
CA ALA A 398 16.25 12.64 -13.73
C ALA A 398 15.01 13.55 -13.62
N PHE A 399 14.40 13.90 -14.76
CA PHE A 399 13.31 14.86 -14.83
C PHE A 399 12.26 14.47 -15.88
N ASP A 400 10.98 14.73 -15.61
CA ASP A 400 9.88 14.54 -16.57
C ASP A 400 9.57 15.86 -17.29
N TYR A 401 10.51 16.32 -18.11
CA TYR A 401 10.37 17.59 -18.84
C TYR A 401 9.13 17.63 -19.74
N ALA A 402 8.69 16.48 -20.25
CA ALA A 402 7.55 16.39 -21.16
C ALA A 402 6.19 16.28 -20.43
N GLY A 403 6.17 16.14 -19.10
CA GLY A 403 4.94 15.89 -18.33
C GLY A 403 4.25 14.60 -18.75
N SER A 404 5.02 13.55 -19.03
CA SER A 404 4.55 12.27 -19.57
C SER A 404 4.34 11.19 -18.49
N GLY A 405 4.76 11.45 -17.25
CA GLY A 405 4.88 10.48 -16.16
C GLY A 405 6.18 9.69 -16.20
N LYS A 406 7.17 10.13 -16.98
CA LYS A 406 8.43 9.40 -17.22
C LYS A 406 9.60 10.33 -16.99
N GLN A 407 10.54 9.95 -16.13
CA GLN A 407 11.74 10.73 -15.89
C GLN A 407 12.85 10.35 -16.88
N ASP A 408 12.55 10.56 -18.16
CA ASP A 408 13.38 10.17 -19.31
C ASP A 408 14.22 11.32 -19.87
N HIS A 409 14.19 12.48 -19.21
CA HIS A 409 15.08 13.61 -19.46
C HIS A 409 16.11 13.76 -18.33
N LEU A 410 17.26 14.35 -18.65
CA LEU A 410 18.29 14.67 -17.67
C LEU A 410 18.36 16.18 -17.49
N LEU A 411 18.24 16.65 -16.25
CA LEU A 411 18.53 18.04 -15.90
C LEU A 411 19.92 18.10 -15.29
N LEU A 412 20.82 18.85 -15.93
CA LEU A 412 22.18 19.10 -15.50
C LEU A 412 22.33 20.55 -15.07
N TYR A 413 23.02 20.80 -13.96
CA TYR A 413 23.24 22.16 -13.49
C TYR A 413 24.58 22.36 -12.79
N ARG A 414 25.08 23.60 -12.89
CA ARG A 414 26.31 24.08 -12.25
C ARG A 414 25.97 25.20 -11.26
N PRO A 415 25.76 24.88 -9.97
CA PRO A 415 25.54 25.91 -8.98
C PRO A 415 26.79 26.81 -8.85
N GLY A 416 26.61 28.08 -8.54
CA GLY A 416 27.69 29.07 -8.50
C GLY A 416 27.94 29.78 -9.85
N ILE A 417 27.75 29.08 -10.97
CA ILE A 417 27.95 29.64 -12.32
C ILE A 417 26.64 30.03 -12.97
N GLY A 418 25.55 29.30 -12.69
CA GLY A 418 24.26 29.54 -13.31
C GLY A 418 24.01 28.77 -14.61
N THR A 419 24.79 27.73 -14.89
CA THR A 419 24.58 26.85 -16.06
C THR A 419 23.45 25.86 -15.75
N VAL A 420 22.45 25.75 -16.62
CA VAL A 420 21.40 24.72 -16.53
C VAL A 420 21.09 24.18 -17.93
N HIS A 421 21.21 22.87 -18.11
CA HIS A 421 20.82 22.16 -19.34
C HIS A 421 19.74 21.13 -19.02
N ILE A 422 18.81 20.92 -19.93
CA ILE A 422 17.88 19.78 -19.93
C ILE A 422 18.10 19.03 -21.23
N LEU A 423 18.43 17.75 -21.12
CA LEU A 423 18.75 16.89 -22.24
C LEU A 423 17.63 15.90 -22.49
N GLN A 424 17.33 15.70 -23.76
CA GLN A 424 16.47 14.64 -24.25
C GLN A 424 17.31 13.62 -25.02
N ARG A 425 16.95 12.33 -24.91
CA ARG A 425 17.55 11.28 -25.73
C ARG A 425 16.95 11.25 -27.13
N GLY A 426 17.81 11.31 -28.15
CA GLY A 426 17.48 11.06 -29.55
C GLY A 426 18.29 9.86 -30.07
N GLY A 427 17.67 8.68 -30.15
CA GLY A 427 18.38 7.45 -30.48
C GLY A 427 19.39 7.08 -29.38
N ALA A 428 20.68 7.01 -29.73
CA ALA A 428 21.77 6.73 -28.78
C ALA A 428 22.44 8.00 -28.23
N ALA A 429 22.07 9.19 -28.72
CA ALA A 429 22.68 10.46 -28.33
C ALA A 429 21.75 11.28 -27.42
N PHE A 430 22.33 12.21 -26.67
CA PHE A 430 21.60 13.23 -25.92
C PHE A 430 21.77 14.59 -26.57
N ALA A 431 20.69 15.37 -26.62
CA ALA A 431 20.71 16.74 -27.14
C ALA A 431 19.97 17.67 -26.17
N PRO A 432 20.42 18.94 -26.03
CA PRO A 432 19.75 19.88 -25.16
C PRO A 432 18.41 20.32 -25.76
N VAL A 433 17.34 20.18 -24.97
CA VAL A 433 16.03 20.80 -25.21
C VAL A 433 15.89 22.13 -24.47
N PHE A 434 16.75 22.35 -23.46
CA PHE A 434 16.94 23.62 -22.77
C PHE A 434 18.44 23.76 -22.43
N ALA A 435 19.01 24.95 -22.57
CA ALA A 435 20.40 25.21 -22.20
C ALA A 435 20.61 26.69 -21.86
N THR A 436 21.33 26.94 -20.77
CA THR A 436 21.84 28.26 -20.38
C THR A 436 23.31 28.14 -19.99
N VAL A 437 24.11 29.15 -20.33
CA VAL A 437 25.52 29.20 -19.94
C VAL A 437 25.64 29.72 -18.51
N ASP A 438 24.97 30.83 -18.20
CA ASP A 438 25.15 31.55 -16.93
C ASP A 438 23.87 32.27 -16.44
N GLY A 439 22.72 31.96 -17.04
CA GLY A 439 21.44 32.64 -16.82
C GLY A 439 20.49 31.95 -15.83
N GLY A 440 20.82 30.76 -15.36
CA GLY A 440 19.95 29.96 -14.49
C GLY A 440 18.72 29.41 -15.21
N ILE A 441 17.58 29.35 -14.53
CA ILE A 441 16.32 28.81 -15.06
C ILE A 441 15.11 29.50 -14.43
N GLY A 442 14.13 29.88 -15.25
CA GLY A 442 12.85 30.47 -14.78
C GLY A 442 12.97 31.71 -13.90
N GLY A 443 14.05 32.49 -14.03
CA GLY A 443 14.35 33.65 -13.21
C GLY A 443 15.20 33.37 -11.96
N TYR A 444 15.40 32.09 -11.60
CA TYR A 444 16.33 31.70 -10.53
C TYR A 444 17.76 31.62 -11.09
N ASN A 445 18.66 32.47 -10.59
CA ASN A 445 19.97 32.70 -11.24
C ASN A 445 21.00 31.55 -11.07
N MET A 446 20.83 30.66 -10.09
CA MET A 446 21.75 29.54 -9.82
C MET A 446 23.21 29.98 -9.55
N LYS A 447 23.44 31.22 -9.10
CA LYS A 447 24.77 31.84 -8.89
C LYS A 447 25.40 31.55 -7.54
N ASP A 448 24.74 30.82 -6.65
CA ASP A 448 25.31 30.38 -5.37
C ASP A 448 25.69 28.90 -5.48
N VAL A 449 26.89 28.52 -5.03
CA VAL A 449 27.38 27.13 -5.04
C VAL A 449 26.50 26.18 -4.20
N ARG A 450 25.68 26.73 -3.30
CA ARG A 450 24.74 25.98 -2.47
C ARG A 450 23.41 25.72 -3.17
N ASP A 451 23.14 26.34 -4.33
CA ASP A 451 21.88 26.18 -5.05
C ASP A 451 21.65 24.71 -5.45
N ARG A 452 20.43 24.21 -5.22
CA ARG A 452 20.04 22.82 -5.47
C ARG A 452 18.71 22.74 -6.20
N ILE A 453 18.53 21.66 -6.96
CA ILE A 453 17.32 21.38 -7.73
C ILE A 453 16.86 19.96 -7.41
N ILE A 454 15.55 19.78 -7.20
CA ILE A 454 14.90 18.47 -7.21
C ILE A 454 13.66 18.51 -8.12
N ALA A 455 13.29 17.37 -8.70
CA ALA A 455 12.02 17.21 -9.38
C ALA A 455 10.89 17.00 -8.36
N PHE A 456 9.70 17.52 -8.66
CA PHE A 456 8.55 17.52 -7.75
C PHE A 456 7.22 17.42 -8.51
N ASP A 457 6.21 16.80 -7.90
CA ASP A 457 4.85 16.70 -8.45
C ASP A 457 3.95 17.74 -7.76
N TYR A 458 4.11 19.00 -8.16
CA TYR A 458 3.43 20.13 -7.52
C TYR A 458 1.91 20.05 -7.61
N GLU A 459 1.38 19.58 -8.74
CA GLU A 459 -0.06 19.46 -8.99
C GLU A 459 -0.65 18.12 -8.54
N GLY A 460 0.18 17.23 -7.97
CA GLY A 460 -0.24 15.90 -7.52
C GLY A 460 -0.83 15.07 -8.66
N THR A 461 -0.24 15.09 -9.85
CA THR A 461 -0.72 14.35 -11.03
C THR A 461 -0.08 12.97 -11.19
N GLY A 462 1.00 12.69 -10.46
CA GLY A 462 1.90 11.56 -10.63
C GLY A 462 3.08 11.85 -11.56
N LYS A 463 3.34 13.13 -11.89
CA LYS A 463 4.38 13.56 -12.83
C LYS A 463 5.39 14.44 -12.11
N LEU A 464 6.66 14.12 -12.23
CA LEU A 464 7.75 14.91 -11.66
C LEU A 464 8.22 15.98 -12.65
N ASP A 465 7.29 16.84 -13.06
CA ASP A 465 7.43 17.84 -14.12
C ASP A 465 7.60 19.27 -13.60
N HIS A 466 7.62 19.46 -12.27
CA HIS A 466 7.99 20.71 -11.62
C HIS A 466 9.39 20.61 -11.01
N LEU A 467 10.02 21.77 -10.81
CA LEU A 467 11.34 21.87 -10.21
C LEU A 467 11.27 22.67 -8.91
N VAL A 468 11.77 22.11 -7.81
CA VAL A 468 12.02 22.87 -6.58
C VAL A 468 13.47 23.30 -6.59
N LEU A 469 13.70 24.61 -6.52
CA LEU A 469 15.02 25.21 -6.42
C LEU A 469 15.16 25.85 -5.05
N TYR A 470 16.26 25.57 -4.35
CA TYR A 470 16.46 26.10 -3.01
C TYR A 470 17.93 26.36 -2.69
N ARG A 471 18.15 27.30 -1.75
CA ARG A 471 19.46 27.69 -1.26
C ARG A 471 19.58 27.44 0.25
N PRO A 472 20.20 26.32 0.66
CA PRO A 472 20.54 26.07 2.06
C PRO A 472 21.39 27.20 2.64
N GLY A 473 20.96 27.75 3.77
CA GLY A 473 21.61 28.89 4.42
C GLY A 473 21.41 30.23 3.70
N GLY A 474 20.48 30.29 2.75
CA GLY A 474 20.11 31.52 2.04
C GLY A 474 18.60 31.78 2.05
N GLU A 475 17.83 31.00 2.81
CA GLU A 475 16.38 31.18 3.03
C GLU A 475 15.52 31.12 1.76
N THR A 476 16.10 30.80 0.61
CA THR A 476 15.42 30.94 -0.69
C THR A 476 14.86 29.61 -1.13
N ALA A 477 13.58 29.61 -1.54
CA ALA A 477 12.90 28.46 -2.14
C ALA A 477 11.98 28.92 -3.28
N TRP A 478 12.08 28.26 -4.42
CA TRP A 478 11.29 28.50 -5.62
C TRP A 478 10.72 27.18 -6.12
N ILE A 479 9.55 27.22 -6.74
CA ILE A 479 9.01 26.10 -7.50
C ILE A 479 8.68 26.60 -8.89
N LEU A 480 9.25 25.94 -9.89
CA LEU A 480 9.07 26.27 -11.30
C LEU A 480 8.17 25.24 -11.97
N GLU A 481 7.27 25.74 -12.79
CA GLU A 481 6.47 24.99 -13.74
C GLU A 481 7.09 25.14 -15.14
N HIS A 482 7.13 24.04 -15.89
CA HIS A 482 7.49 24.06 -17.30
C HIS A 482 6.30 24.53 -18.15
N GLY A 483 6.51 25.58 -18.93
CA GLY A 483 5.51 26.15 -19.82
C GLY A 483 5.67 25.67 -21.26
N THR A 484 5.07 26.40 -22.20
CA THR A 484 5.22 26.09 -23.63
C THR A 484 6.67 26.26 -24.09
N GLY A 485 7.14 25.34 -24.94
CA GLY A 485 8.49 25.42 -25.51
C GLY A 485 9.56 25.24 -24.44
N THR A 486 10.47 26.21 -24.31
CA THR A 486 11.60 26.19 -23.37
C THR A 486 11.40 27.10 -22.15
N THR A 487 10.15 27.52 -21.90
CA THR A 487 9.84 28.50 -20.85
C THR A 487 9.64 27.84 -19.50
N PHE A 488 10.12 28.49 -18.45
CA PHE A 488 9.86 28.13 -17.05
C PHE A 488 9.35 29.35 -16.32
N ARG A 489 8.34 29.18 -15.47
CA ARG A 489 7.80 30.25 -14.63
C ARG A 489 7.74 29.81 -13.17
N ALA A 490 7.95 30.75 -12.26
CA ALA A 490 7.77 30.49 -10.84
C ALA A 490 6.27 30.43 -10.49
N VAL A 491 5.83 29.27 -9.99
CA VAL A 491 4.51 29.09 -9.35
C VAL A 491 4.58 29.32 -7.84
N PHE A 492 5.78 29.21 -7.27
CA PHE A 492 6.11 29.60 -5.91
C PHE A 492 7.48 30.27 -5.88
N ASN A 493 7.63 31.33 -5.08
CA ASN A 493 8.93 31.87 -4.71
C ASN A 493 8.86 32.51 -3.33
N SER A 494 9.94 32.37 -2.57
CA SER A 494 10.08 32.91 -1.22
C SER A 494 11.55 33.14 -0.91
N SER A 495 11.82 34.19 -0.13
CA SER A 495 13.14 34.54 0.41
C SER A 495 13.22 34.37 1.94
N THR A 496 12.24 33.69 2.54
CA THR A 496 12.14 33.47 4.00
C THR A 496 11.80 32.01 4.33
N GLY A 497 12.21 31.08 3.47
CA GLY A 497 11.92 29.66 3.58
C GLY A 497 10.62 29.24 2.91
N ILE A 498 10.09 28.08 3.28
CA ILE A 498 8.87 27.49 2.70
C ILE A 498 8.04 26.79 3.78
N GLY A 499 6.73 27.08 3.83
CA GLY A 499 5.78 26.43 4.74
C GLY A 499 6.16 26.46 6.23
N GLY A 500 6.90 27.49 6.66
CA GLY A 500 7.41 27.64 8.04
C GLY A 500 8.83 27.11 8.27
N TYR A 501 9.40 26.37 7.32
CA TYR A 501 10.80 25.93 7.37
C TYR A 501 11.72 27.01 6.81
N ASP A 502 12.66 27.52 7.62
CA ASP A 502 13.40 28.77 7.34
C ASP A 502 14.51 28.68 6.28
N LEU A 503 15.05 27.49 5.99
CA LEU A 503 16.21 27.28 5.11
C LEU A 503 17.48 28.08 5.53
N LYS A 504 17.63 28.39 6.83
CA LYS A 504 18.75 29.17 7.37
C LYS A 504 20.04 28.38 7.57
N SER A 505 20.00 27.05 7.53
CA SER A 505 21.20 26.24 7.69
C SER A 505 21.72 25.77 6.33
N THR A 506 23.04 25.80 6.14
CA THR A 506 23.69 25.21 4.97
C THR A 506 23.55 23.68 4.93
N ALA A 507 23.18 23.07 6.06
CA ALA A 507 22.89 21.65 6.16
C ALA A 507 21.53 21.26 5.55
N ASP A 508 20.63 22.24 5.33
CA ASP A 508 19.24 21.96 4.95
C ASP A 508 19.15 21.17 3.63
N ARG A 509 18.24 20.19 3.64
CA ARG A 509 17.95 19.26 2.54
C ARG A 509 16.46 19.25 2.26
N ILE A 510 16.11 19.14 0.98
CA ILE A 510 14.73 18.90 0.53
C ILE A 510 14.75 17.68 -0.38
N ILE A 511 13.81 16.76 -0.19
CA ILE A 511 13.47 15.68 -1.12
C ILE A 511 11.96 15.66 -1.37
N ALA A 512 11.55 15.17 -2.54
CA ALA A 512 10.14 14.89 -2.81
C ALA A 512 9.71 13.60 -2.09
N TYR A 513 8.45 13.52 -1.65
CA TYR A 513 7.98 12.45 -0.79
C TYR A 513 6.49 12.14 -1.00
N ASP A 514 6.11 10.86 -0.88
CA ASP A 514 4.73 10.38 -1.00
C ASP A 514 4.13 10.13 0.39
N TYR A 515 3.87 11.23 1.13
CA TYR A 515 3.40 11.17 2.52
C TYR A 515 2.05 10.44 2.69
N GLU A 516 1.15 10.58 1.71
CA GLU A 516 -0.18 9.97 1.78
C GLU A 516 -0.24 8.56 1.18
N HIS A 517 0.88 8.03 0.66
CA HIS A 517 0.96 6.74 -0.01
C HIS A 517 0.03 6.63 -1.23
N SER A 518 0.00 7.68 -2.03
CA SER A 518 -0.81 7.81 -3.24
C SER A 518 -0.07 7.38 -4.52
N GLY A 519 1.22 7.07 -4.42
CA GLY A 519 2.11 6.87 -5.57
C GLY A 519 2.52 8.18 -6.25
N ARG A 520 2.37 9.31 -5.56
CA ARG A 520 2.70 10.65 -6.07
C ARG A 520 3.65 11.32 -5.10
N LEU A 521 4.72 11.91 -5.63
CA LEU A 521 5.74 12.61 -4.85
C LEU A 521 5.36 14.10 -4.70
N ASP A 522 4.19 14.32 -4.12
CA ASP A 522 3.47 15.61 -4.04
C ASP A 522 3.62 16.30 -2.67
N HIS A 523 4.46 15.76 -1.79
CA HIS A 523 4.89 16.40 -0.56
C HIS A 523 6.39 16.70 -0.58
N LEU A 524 6.80 17.73 0.15
CA LEU A 524 8.21 18.06 0.36
C LEU A 524 8.63 17.59 1.75
N LEU A 525 9.66 16.74 1.83
CA LEU A 525 10.32 16.42 3.08
C LEU A 525 11.59 17.28 3.21
N LEU A 526 11.63 18.11 4.25
CA LEU A 526 12.74 19.01 4.56
C LEU A 526 13.40 18.54 5.85
N TYR A 527 14.73 18.43 5.85
CA TYR A 527 15.47 18.01 7.04
C TYR A 527 16.81 18.71 7.20
N ARG A 528 17.22 18.84 8.47
CA ARG A 528 18.47 19.47 8.90
C ARG A 528 19.34 18.44 9.65
N PRO A 529 20.25 17.74 8.95
CA PRO A 529 21.23 16.89 9.63
C PRO A 529 22.14 17.76 10.51
N GLY A 530 22.46 17.30 11.71
CA GLY A 530 23.15 18.11 12.73
C GLY A 530 22.23 19.01 13.55
N GLY A 531 20.99 19.23 13.11
CA GLY A 531 20.02 20.11 13.75
C GLY A 531 18.72 19.42 14.17
N LYS A 532 18.67 18.08 14.09
CA LYS A 532 17.56 17.23 14.56
C LYS A 532 16.18 17.53 13.97
N THR A 533 16.10 18.36 12.93
CA THR A 533 14.83 18.92 12.46
C THR A 533 14.36 18.22 11.20
N ALA A 534 13.09 17.79 11.19
CA ALA A 534 12.43 17.20 10.02
C ALA A 534 11.01 17.75 9.88
N TRP A 535 10.63 18.15 8.66
CA TRP A 535 9.33 18.71 8.31
C TRP A 535 8.82 18.03 7.05
N ILE A 536 7.49 17.88 6.95
CA ILE A 536 6.83 17.42 5.73
C ILE A 536 5.76 18.45 5.40
N LEU A 537 5.87 19.03 4.22
CA LEU A 537 4.99 20.07 3.73
C LEU A 537 4.08 19.50 2.65
N LYS A 538 2.81 19.89 2.73
CA LYS A 538 1.80 19.65 1.71
C LYS A 538 1.51 20.96 0.98
N HIS A 539 1.37 20.89 -0.34
CA HIS A 539 0.86 22.00 -1.14
C HIS A 539 -0.66 22.15 -0.92
N GLY A 540 -1.08 23.38 -0.63
CA GLY A 540 -2.46 23.74 -0.35
C GLY A 540 -3.08 24.58 -1.47
N ALA A 541 -4.16 25.29 -1.16
CA ALA A 541 -4.79 26.19 -2.13
C ALA A 541 -3.82 27.32 -2.55
N GLY A 542 -3.80 27.63 -3.85
CA GLY A 542 -2.92 28.67 -4.40
C GLY A 542 -1.46 28.24 -4.38
N ASN A 543 -0.59 29.06 -3.77
CA ASN A 543 0.84 28.80 -3.63
C ASN A 543 1.26 28.49 -2.18
N ALA A 544 0.30 28.16 -1.31
CA ALA A 544 0.57 27.92 0.10
C ALA A 544 1.15 26.52 0.34
N PHE A 545 2.10 26.44 1.27
CA PHE A 545 2.60 25.17 1.82
C PHE A 545 2.33 25.12 3.32
N THR A 546 1.83 23.99 3.80
CA THR A 546 1.52 23.77 5.21
C THR A 546 2.18 22.51 5.73
N ALA A 547 2.74 22.56 6.94
CA ALA A 547 3.32 21.39 7.58
C ALA A 547 2.24 20.38 7.97
N VAL A 548 2.33 19.16 7.44
CA VAL A 548 1.53 17.99 7.87
C VAL A 548 2.25 17.17 8.92
N PHE A 549 3.58 17.36 9.02
CA PHE A 549 4.43 16.83 10.08
C PHE A 549 5.57 17.82 10.33
N HIS A 550 5.97 17.99 11.58
CA HIS A 550 7.23 18.64 11.94
C HIS A 550 7.74 18.09 13.27
N SER A 551 9.06 18.05 13.42
CA SER A 551 9.73 17.58 14.62
C SER A 551 11.10 18.25 14.75
N SER A 552 11.50 18.54 15.98
CA SER A 552 12.83 19.01 16.37
C SER A 552 13.66 17.95 17.09
N ALA A 553 13.22 16.68 17.05
CA ALA A 553 13.85 15.53 17.69
C ALA A 553 14.15 14.39 16.71
N GLY A 554 14.18 14.70 15.42
CA GLY A 554 14.33 13.72 14.34
C GLY A 554 12.99 13.17 13.85
N ILE A 555 13.00 12.01 13.21
CA ILE A 555 11.82 11.39 12.60
C ILE A 555 11.86 9.86 12.74
N GLY A 556 10.75 9.26 13.18
CA GLY A 556 10.64 7.80 13.31
C GLY A 556 11.74 7.15 14.16
N GLY A 557 12.15 7.81 15.25
CA GLY A 557 13.21 7.34 16.15
C GLY A 557 14.64 7.70 15.73
N TYR A 558 14.85 8.18 14.50
CA TYR A 558 16.15 8.60 14.01
C TYR A 558 16.42 10.07 14.36
N ASP A 559 17.46 10.34 15.16
CA ASP A 559 17.68 11.62 15.85
C ASP A 559 18.07 12.82 14.94
N LEU A 560 18.62 12.58 13.75
CA LEU A 560 19.19 13.61 12.87
C LEU A 560 20.30 14.47 13.51
N GLU A 561 21.00 13.92 14.50
CA GLU A 561 22.00 14.63 15.30
C GLU A 561 23.33 14.86 14.58
N MET A 562 23.65 14.08 13.55
CA MET A 562 24.94 14.16 12.88
C MET A 562 24.82 14.85 11.52
N ALA A 563 25.78 15.73 11.20
CA ALA A 563 25.80 16.45 9.91
C ALA A 563 25.89 15.52 8.68
N LYS A 564 26.37 14.30 8.90
CA LYS A 564 26.47 13.25 7.88
C LYS A 564 25.18 12.45 7.67
N ASP A 565 24.15 12.68 8.48
CA ASP A 565 22.86 11.98 8.34
C ASP A 565 22.19 12.27 6.99
N ARG A 566 21.61 11.23 6.40
CA ARG A 566 20.96 11.27 5.09
C ARG A 566 19.63 10.52 5.13
N MET A 567 18.73 10.94 4.26
CA MET A 567 17.45 10.28 4.04
C MET A 567 17.14 10.18 2.56
N ILE A 568 16.51 9.09 2.15
CA ILE A 568 15.87 8.92 0.85
C ILE A 568 14.45 8.37 1.03
N ALA A 569 13.57 8.71 0.09
CA ALA A 569 12.24 8.12 -0.02
C ALA A 569 12.30 6.92 -0.97
N PHE A 570 11.69 5.80 -0.58
CA PHE A 570 11.69 4.58 -1.39
C PHE A 570 10.44 3.73 -1.14
N ASP A 571 10.18 2.78 -2.02
CA ASP A 571 9.00 1.90 -1.95
C ASP A 571 9.26 0.69 -1.04
N TYR A 572 9.26 0.93 0.27
CA TYR A 572 9.51 -0.11 1.28
C TYR A 572 8.60 -1.34 1.15
N ARG A 573 7.36 -1.16 0.67
CA ARG A 573 6.37 -2.24 0.57
C ARG A 573 6.30 -2.90 -0.81
N GLY A 574 7.04 -2.40 -1.80
CA GLY A 574 6.93 -2.89 -3.18
C GLY A 574 5.50 -2.74 -3.72
N THR A 575 4.86 -1.60 -3.49
CA THR A 575 3.45 -1.33 -3.87
C THR A 575 3.29 -0.21 -4.91
N GLY A 576 4.39 0.47 -5.24
CA GLY A 576 4.48 1.61 -6.16
C GLY A 576 4.54 2.97 -5.47
N GLY A 577 4.58 3.03 -4.13
CA GLY A 577 4.53 4.30 -3.38
C GLY A 577 5.77 4.51 -2.51
N GLN A 578 6.48 5.62 -2.72
CA GLN A 578 7.67 6.00 -1.94
C GLN A 578 7.30 6.67 -0.60
N SER A 579 6.46 5.98 0.18
CA SER A 579 5.87 6.49 1.42
C SER A 579 6.69 6.18 2.68
N HIS A 580 7.83 5.52 2.52
CA HIS A 580 8.74 5.22 3.63
C HIS A 580 10.11 5.81 3.36
N LEU A 581 10.85 6.01 4.44
CA LEU A 581 12.16 6.61 4.45
C LEU A 581 13.20 5.56 4.80
N PHE A 582 14.28 5.54 4.04
CA PHE A 582 15.53 4.92 4.46
C PHE A 582 16.45 6.03 4.98
N LEU A 583 16.83 5.94 6.24
CA LEU A 583 17.70 6.89 6.93
C LEU A 583 19.02 6.20 7.25
N TYR A 584 20.13 6.87 7.01
CA TYR A 584 21.44 6.28 7.25
C TYR A 584 22.48 7.29 7.68
N ARG A 585 23.42 6.81 8.50
CA ARG A 585 24.58 7.54 8.97
C ARG A 585 25.84 6.91 8.38
N PRO A 586 26.35 7.43 7.24
CA PRO A 586 27.60 6.92 6.66
C PRO A 586 28.74 7.08 7.67
N GLY A 587 29.74 6.20 7.62
CA GLY A 587 30.83 6.13 8.59
C GLY A 587 30.51 5.37 9.88
N ASP A 588 29.24 5.34 10.31
CA ASP A 588 28.85 4.74 11.59
C ASP A 588 28.09 3.41 11.43
N GLY A 589 27.75 3.03 10.20
CA GLY A 589 27.01 1.78 9.93
C GLY A 589 25.54 1.80 10.33
N ILE A 590 24.99 2.95 10.72
CA ILE A 590 23.62 3.05 11.24
C ILE A 590 22.61 3.21 10.11
N THR A 591 21.54 2.40 10.14
CA THR A 591 20.40 2.47 9.23
C THR A 591 19.08 2.38 9.98
N TYR A 592 18.07 3.12 9.53
CA TYR A 592 16.70 3.10 10.04
C TYR A 592 15.73 3.08 8.87
N PHE A 593 14.59 2.43 9.09
CA PHE A 593 13.40 2.54 8.24
C PHE A 593 12.33 3.28 9.02
N ALA A 594 11.76 4.32 8.43
CA ALA A 594 10.67 5.07 9.06
C ALA A 594 9.50 5.25 8.11
N GLY A 595 8.30 5.29 8.66
CA GLY A 595 7.06 5.55 7.93
C GLY A 595 6.00 6.08 8.89
N ARG A 596 4.84 6.44 8.35
CA ARG A 596 3.71 6.90 9.18
C ARG A 596 3.25 5.80 10.12
N ALA A 597 3.16 6.12 11.40
CA ALA A 597 2.74 5.18 12.42
C ALA A 597 1.28 4.77 12.19
N LEU A 598 0.98 3.49 12.33
CA LEU A 598 -0.41 3.05 12.46
C LEU A 598 -0.93 3.42 13.86
N PRO A 599 -2.24 3.65 14.02
CA PRO A 599 -2.81 3.89 15.33
C PRO A 599 -2.50 2.68 16.20
N PRO A 600 -2.17 2.86 17.49
CA PRO A 600 -2.16 1.73 18.40
C PRO A 600 -3.54 1.08 18.30
N VAL A 601 -3.59 -0.20 17.95
CA VAL A 601 -4.85 -0.93 17.92
C VAL A 601 -5.39 -0.88 19.34
N ARG A 602 -6.34 0.01 19.59
CA ARG A 602 -6.98 0.17 20.89
C ARG A 602 -7.88 -1.06 21.03
N VAL A 603 -7.31 -2.14 21.53
CA VAL A 603 -8.10 -3.30 21.88
C VAL A 603 -8.97 -2.86 23.05
N VAL A 604 -10.23 -2.57 22.78
CA VAL A 604 -11.25 -2.60 23.83
C VAL A 604 -11.32 -4.07 24.22
N PRO A 605 -10.86 -4.47 25.41
CA PRO A 605 -10.96 -5.86 25.82
C PRO A 605 -12.44 -6.25 25.74
N VAL A 606 -12.78 -7.16 24.84
CA VAL A 606 -14.09 -7.80 24.87
C VAL A 606 -14.03 -8.71 26.08
N THR A 607 -14.75 -8.34 27.14
CA THR A 607 -14.93 -9.20 28.31
C THR A 607 -15.85 -10.35 27.89
N VAL A 608 -15.28 -11.43 27.40
CA VAL A 608 -15.94 -12.73 27.52
C VAL A 608 -15.75 -13.12 28.98
N THR A 609 -16.85 -13.38 29.69
CA THR A 609 -16.80 -13.95 31.04
C THR A 609 -16.90 -15.47 30.90
N PRO A 610 -15.80 -16.23 30.84
CA PRO A 610 -15.85 -17.67 30.85
C PRO A 610 -16.33 -18.19 32.21
N VAL A 611 -17.00 -19.34 32.20
CA VAL A 611 -17.31 -20.09 33.43
C VAL A 611 -16.02 -20.78 33.86
N ILE A 612 -15.42 -20.29 34.95
CA ILE A 612 -14.12 -20.73 35.47
C ILE A 612 -14.27 -22.09 36.16
N GLY A 613 -13.53 -23.10 35.68
CA GLY A 613 -13.32 -24.37 36.40
C GLY A 613 -12.28 -24.24 37.51
N GLN A 614 -12.34 -25.11 38.52
CA GLN A 614 -11.51 -25.05 39.74
C GLN A 614 -9.99 -25.11 39.50
N ASP A 615 -9.56 -25.58 38.32
CA ASP A 615 -8.15 -25.80 37.98
C ASP A 615 -7.60 -24.80 36.94
N SER A 616 -8.33 -23.71 36.62
CA SER A 616 -7.86 -22.71 35.65
C SER A 616 -6.69 -21.90 36.24
N ILE A 617 -5.52 -22.05 35.62
CA ILE A 617 -4.31 -21.28 35.94
C ILE A 617 -4.23 -19.94 35.19
N VAL A 618 -5.22 -19.64 34.33
CA VAL A 618 -5.29 -18.35 33.62
C VAL A 618 -5.97 -17.32 34.52
N GLU A 619 -5.29 -16.94 35.59
CA GLU A 619 -5.73 -15.82 36.41
C GLU A 619 -5.57 -14.50 35.63
N ARG A 620 -6.71 -13.84 35.37
CA ARG A 620 -6.89 -12.38 35.19
C ARG A 620 -6.15 -11.68 34.04
N TYR A 621 -6.18 -12.20 32.82
CA TYR A 621 -5.76 -11.40 31.65
C TYR A 621 -6.88 -11.24 30.64
N ALA A 622 -7.21 -9.98 30.32
CA ALA A 622 -8.05 -9.64 29.19
C ALA A 622 -7.25 -9.82 27.89
N TYR A 623 -7.84 -10.47 26.89
CA TYR A 623 -7.16 -10.91 25.66
C TYR A 623 -7.27 -9.86 24.53
N PRO A 624 -6.16 -9.29 24.05
CA PRO A 624 -6.14 -8.49 22.83
C PRO A 624 -5.94 -9.36 21.60
N LEU A 625 -6.70 -9.14 20.53
CA LEU A 625 -6.65 -9.96 19.31
C LEU A 625 -5.32 -9.86 18.53
N ASN A 626 -4.50 -8.83 18.81
CA ASN A 626 -3.27 -8.52 18.06
C ASN A 626 -2.15 -8.08 19.02
N PHE A 627 -1.43 -9.04 19.60
CA PHE A 627 -0.10 -8.75 20.16
C PHE A 627 0.95 -9.17 19.12
N PRO A 628 2.00 -8.37 18.86
CA PRO A 628 3.08 -8.84 18.00
C PRO A 628 3.91 -9.91 18.72
N HIS A 629 4.27 -10.99 18.01
CA HIS A 629 5.34 -11.89 18.45
C HIS A 629 6.65 -11.07 18.49
N ALA A 630 7.15 -10.79 19.69
CA ALA A 630 8.34 -9.96 19.88
C ALA A 630 9.56 -10.85 20.08
N TYR A 631 10.41 -10.92 19.06
CA TYR A 631 11.75 -11.50 19.16
C TYR A 631 12.80 -10.42 18.86
N ALA A 632 13.71 -10.18 19.80
CA ALA A 632 14.70 -9.09 19.75
C ALA A 632 16.16 -9.59 19.95
N GLY A 633 16.43 -10.88 19.75
CA GLY A 633 17.70 -11.51 20.13
C GLY A 633 18.46 -12.20 18.99
N THR A 634 19.61 -12.78 19.33
CA THR A 634 20.38 -13.72 18.49
C THR A 634 20.48 -15.07 19.20
N SER A 635 19.66 -16.04 18.81
CA SER A 635 19.59 -17.40 19.35
C SER A 635 20.51 -18.38 18.64
N GLY A 636 21.17 -17.95 17.56
CA GLY A 636 21.88 -18.84 16.63
C GLY A 636 20.95 -19.63 15.69
N GLN A 637 19.63 -19.52 15.84
CA GLN A 637 18.62 -20.20 15.04
C GLN A 637 17.59 -19.17 14.49
N ALA A 638 17.14 -19.36 13.25
CA ALA A 638 16.16 -18.46 12.65
C ALA A 638 14.77 -18.74 13.23
N ASP A 639 14.20 -17.75 13.92
CA ASP A 639 12.78 -17.72 14.23
C ASP A 639 12.01 -17.43 12.93
N TRP A 640 11.14 -18.35 12.51
CA TRP A 640 10.44 -18.25 11.23
C TRP A 640 9.34 -17.18 11.22
N GLY A 641 8.92 -16.72 12.39
CA GLY A 641 8.08 -15.54 12.53
C GLY A 641 6.62 -15.72 12.10
N THR A 642 5.82 -14.67 12.30
CA THR A 642 4.36 -14.71 12.10
C THR A 642 3.95 -14.93 10.65
N ASP A 643 4.66 -14.32 9.69
CA ASP A 643 4.33 -14.40 8.26
C ASP A 643 4.47 -15.84 7.71
N GLU A 644 5.53 -16.57 8.11
CA GLU A 644 5.71 -17.96 7.72
C GLU A 644 4.73 -18.89 8.47
N ALA A 645 4.32 -18.53 9.69
CA ALA A 645 3.37 -19.33 10.48
C ALA A 645 2.01 -19.35 9.77
N GLU A 646 1.56 -18.18 9.33
CA GLU A 646 0.34 -18.02 8.53
C GLU A 646 0.43 -18.79 7.21
N ALA A 647 1.59 -18.78 6.55
CA ALA A 647 1.84 -19.59 5.35
C ALA A 647 1.76 -21.11 5.61
N ARG A 648 1.95 -21.54 6.86
CA ARG A 648 1.88 -22.94 7.32
C ARG A 648 0.56 -23.28 8.02
N ASN A 649 -0.49 -22.49 7.81
CA ASN A 649 -1.86 -22.70 8.28
C ASN A 649 -2.02 -22.69 9.82
N PHE A 650 -1.20 -21.93 10.54
CA PHE A 650 -1.41 -21.60 11.95
C PHE A 650 -0.97 -20.14 12.22
N GLU A 651 -1.22 -19.59 13.41
CA GLU A 651 -0.92 -18.18 13.69
C GLU A 651 -0.13 -18.05 14.99
N LEU A 652 1.01 -17.37 14.97
CA LEU A 652 1.72 -16.99 16.19
C LEU A 652 1.10 -15.72 16.76
N ILE A 653 0.36 -15.86 17.87
CA ILE A 653 -0.43 -14.78 18.47
C ILE A 653 0.42 -13.91 19.37
N SER A 654 1.29 -14.50 20.19
CA SER A 654 2.14 -13.74 21.11
C SER A 654 3.21 -14.63 21.73
N GLY A 655 4.26 -14.01 22.24
CA GLY A 655 5.32 -14.70 22.97
C GLY A 655 6.27 -13.69 23.57
N ASN A 656 7.03 -14.10 24.57
CA ASN A 656 8.05 -13.25 25.19
C ASN A 656 9.47 -13.48 24.62
N GLY A 657 9.59 -14.23 23.53
CA GLY A 657 10.86 -14.60 22.90
C GLY A 657 11.65 -15.69 23.63
N GLY A 658 11.11 -16.30 24.70
CA GLY A 658 11.73 -17.44 25.38
C GLY A 658 11.47 -18.79 24.71
N LEU A 659 10.44 -18.87 23.86
CA LEU A 659 10.27 -19.93 22.85
C LEU A 659 10.19 -19.26 21.48
N ILE A 660 10.92 -19.80 20.51
CA ILE A 660 10.86 -19.36 19.11
C ILE A 660 10.43 -20.50 18.21
N TRP A 661 9.75 -20.18 17.11
CA TRP A 661 9.31 -21.20 16.16
C TRP A 661 10.43 -21.50 15.16
N VAL A 662 10.80 -22.77 15.07
CA VAL A 662 11.94 -23.26 14.28
C VAL A 662 11.61 -24.56 13.57
N SER A 663 12.49 -25.02 12.68
CA SER A 663 12.34 -26.34 12.09
C SER A 663 12.38 -27.47 13.12
N CYS A 664 11.50 -28.45 12.98
CA CYS A 664 11.50 -29.74 13.65
C CYS A 664 12.76 -30.57 13.38
N THR A 665 13.55 -30.21 12.35
CA THR A 665 14.81 -30.85 11.98
C THR A 665 16.04 -30.22 12.62
N VAL A 666 15.87 -29.18 13.44
CA VAL A 666 16.95 -28.55 14.20
C VAL A 666 17.73 -29.60 15.00
N SER A 667 19.05 -29.62 14.81
CA SER A 667 19.96 -30.52 15.53
C SER A 667 19.91 -30.24 17.04
N PRO A 668 19.91 -31.29 17.89
CA PRO A 668 19.99 -31.11 19.33
C PRO A 668 21.31 -30.45 19.75
N GLU A 669 21.25 -29.53 20.69
CA GLU A 669 22.40 -28.86 21.30
C GLU A 669 22.47 -29.24 22.78
N ASN A 670 23.61 -29.76 23.24
CA ASN A 670 23.79 -30.22 24.64
C ASN A 670 22.70 -31.19 25.13
N GLY A 671 22.18 -32.04 24.24
CA GLY A 671 21.09 -32.97 24.57
C GLY A 671 19.69 -32.35 24.58
N VAL A 672 19.53 -31.10 24.13
CA VAL A 672 18.25 -30.38 24.04
C VAL A 672 17.87 -30.13 22.58
N GLY A 673 16.74 -30.71 22.16
CA GLY A 673 16.14 -30.55 20.84
C GLY A 673 15.15 -29.39 20.79
N VAL A 674 13.94 -29.70 20.30
CA VAL A 674 12.79 -28.79 20.16
C VAL A 674 11.55 -29.44 20.76
N ILE A 675 10.65 -28.62 21.31
CA ILE A 675 9.30 -29.01 21.69
C ILE A 675 8.51 -29.22 20.40
N LYS A 676 7.69 -30.26 20.31
CA LYS A 676 6.89 -30.53 19.11
C LYS A 676 5.41 -30.49 19.45
N VAL A 677 4.67 -29.74 18.67
CA VAL A 677 3.21 -29.71 18.69
C VAL A 677 2.72 -30.44 17.46
N PHE A 678 1.98 -31.53 17.67
CA PHE A 678 1.36 -32.31 16.60
C PHE A 678 -0.11 -31.91 16.48
N PRO A 679 -0.50 -31.16 15.43
CA PRO A 679 -1.90 -30.92 15.11
C PRO A 679 -2.53 -32.13 14.41
N GLY A 680 -3.83 -32.36 14.64
CA GLY A 680 -4.64 -33.32 13.90
C GLY A 680 -5.27 -32.68 12.66
N LEU A 681 -5.34 -33.41 11.55
CA LEU A 681 -5.98 -32.94 10.31
C LEU A 681 -7.51 -32.84 10.48
N LEU A 682 -8.09 -31.69 10.13
CA LEU A 682 -9.54 -31.49 10.09
C LEU A 682 -10.03 -31.45 8.64
N ASN A 683 -11.11 -32.17 8.33
CA ASN A 683 -11.93 -32.00 7.12
C ASN A 683 -11.16 -31.92 5.78
N GLY A 684 -10.09 -32.69 5.61
CA GLY A 684 -9.34 -32.74 4.34
C GLY A 684 -8.37 -31.58 4.08
N GLN A 685 -7.98 -30.82 5.11
CA GLN A 685 -6.82 -29.92 5.02
C GLN A 685 -5.54 -30.71 4.72
N THR A 686 -4.62 -30.13 3.94
CA THR A 686 -3.45 -30.85 3.40
C THR A 686 -2.16 -30.70 4.23
N GLU A 687 -2.01 -29.70 5.09
CA GLU A 687 -0.80 -29.52 5.92
C GLU A 687 -0.99 -28.44 7.01
N ILE A 688 -0.59 -28.68 8.28
CA ILE A 688 -0.48 -27.66 9.35
C ILE A 688 0.91 -27.79 9.98
N GLY A 689 1.76 -26.77 9.82
CA GLY A 689 3.18 -26.86 10.18
C GLY A 689 4.04 -27.46 9.05
N GLU A 690 5.15 -28.13 9.40
CA GLU A 690 6.04 -28.76 8.43
C GLU A 690 5.96 -30.30 8.47
N PRO A 691 6.32 -31.01 7.38
CA PRO A 691 6.35 -32.47 7.37
C PRO A 691 7.49 -32.99 8.25
N HIS A 692 7.16 -33.84 9.22
CA HIS A 692 8.10 -34.42 10.16
C HIS A 692 7.77 -35.89 10.42
N LEU A 693 8.64 -36.81 9.96
CA LEU A 693 8.51 -38.26 10.18
C LEU A 693 7.16 -38.87 9.75
N GLY A 694 6.57 -38.38 8.66
CA GLY A 694 5.31 -38.90 8.11
C GLY A 694 4.04 -38.31 8.73
N VAL A 695 4.17 -37.33 9.63
CA VAL A 695 3.09 -36.47 10.14
C VAL A 695 3.47 -35.00 9.97
N THR A 696 2.61 -34.06 10.35
CA THR A 696 2.95 -32.62 10.39
C THR A 696 3.17 -32.16 11.83
N ALA A 697 4.09 -31.22 12.04
CA ALA A 697 4.38 -30.68 13.37
C ALA A 697 4.74 -29.19 13.32
N VAL A 698 4.52 -28.50 14.44
CA VAL A 698 4.99 -27.15 14.71
C VAL A 698 5.98 -27.23 15.87
N CYS A 699 7.21 -26.75 15.66
CA CYS A 699 8.31 -27.00 16.59
C CYS A 699 8.89 -25.73 17.22
N PHE A 700 9.12 -25.77 18.53
CA PHE A 700 9.60 -24.62 19.29
C PHE A 700 10.95 -24.90 19.96
N LYS A 701 11.88 -23.96 19.82
CA LYS A 701 13.14 -23.97 20.56
C LYS A 701 12.99 -23.14 21.82
N VAL A 702 13.32 -23.73 22.97
CA VAL A 702 13.43 -23.01 24.25
C VAL A 702 14.78 -22.32 24.33
N LEU A 703 14.77 -21.02 24.61
CA LEU A 703 15.97 -20.16 24.62
C LEU A 703 16.46 -19.78 26.03
N GLY A 704 15.74 -20.15 27.08
CA GLY A 704 16.13 -19.87 28.46
C GLY A 704 15.22 -20.54 29.49
N ALA A 705 15.55 -20.37 30.77
CA ALA A 705 14.83 -20.96 31.91
C ALA A 705 13.39 -20.43 32.12
N GLY A 706 12.92 -19.54 31.25
CA GLY A 706 11.57 -19.02 31.25
C GLY A 706 11.20 -18.55 29.86
N GLY A 707 9.95 -18.76 29.47
CA GLY A 707 9.47 -18.44 28.14
C GLY A 707 8.04 -18.87 27.95
N TRP A 708 7.31 -18.17 27.10
CA TRP A 708 6.02 -18.65 26.64
C TRP A 708 5.73 -18.22 25.21
N VAL A 709 4.92 -19.01 24.52
CA VAL A 709 4.38 -18.71 23.20
C VAL A 709 2.91 -19.11 23.15
N LYS A 710 2.11 -18.32 22.44
CA LYS A 710 0.70 -18.58 22.15
C LYS A 710 0.49 -18.61 20.66
N LEU A 711 -0.28 -19.58 20.20
CA LEU A 711 -0.60 -19.75 18.80
C LEU A 711 -2.06 -20.16 18.61
N ARG A 712 -2.66 -19.72 17.49
CA ARG A 712 -3.91 -20.27 16.98
C ARG A 712 -3.54 -21.46 16.11
N ILE A 713 -3.90 -22.65 16.54
CA ILE A 713 -3.60 -23.88 15.82
C ILE A 713 -4.83 -24.79 15.86
N PRO A 714 -5.24 -25.38 14.71
CA PRO A 714 -6.34 -26.31 14.71
C PRO A 714 -5.97 -27.62 15.42
N ASN A 715 -6.89 -28.13 16.24
CA ASN A 715 -6.89 -29.52 16.73
C ASN A 715 -5.54 -30.01 17.29
N VAL A 716 -5.04 -29.43 18.38
CA VAL A 716 -3.82 -29.95 19.04
C VAL A 716 -4.06 -31.39 19.50
N TYR A 717 -3.33 -32.34 18.91
CA TYR A 717 -3.41 -33.75 19.21
C TYR A 717 -2.42 -34.15 20.32
N GLU A 718 -1.16 -33.76 20.19
CA GLU A 718 -0.08 -34.13 21.12
C GLU A 718 0.95 -33.00 21.23
N VAL A 719 1.55 -32.84 22.42
CA VAL A 719 2.72 -32.01 22.65
C VAL A 719 3.84 -32.86 23.23
N GLN A 720 5.01 -32.85 22.60
CA GLN A 720 6.20 -33.61 22.99
C GLN A 720 7.30 -32.68 23.53
N GLY A 721 7.95 -33.09 24.63
CA GLY A 721 9.09 -32.42 25.23
C GLY A 721 10.35 -32.37 24.35
N ASP A 722 11.33 -31.56 24.73
CA ASP A 722 12.53 -31.28 23.95
C ASP A 722 13.77 -32.13 24.31
N SER A 723 13.68 -33.04 25.27
CA SER A 723 14.82 -33.84 25.72
C SER A 723 15.33 -34.81 24.65
N ARG A 724 16.66 -34.87 24.51
CA ARG A 724 17.39 -35.81 23.66
C ARG A 724 18.49 -36.55 24.41
N SER A 725 18.61 -36.32 25.71
CA SER A 725 19.56 -37.00 26.61
C SER A 725 19.04 -36.93 28.05
N PRO A 726 19.24 -37.96 28.88
CA PRO A 726 18.68 -37.99 30.24
C PRO A 726 19.03 -36.74 31.05
N GLY A 727 18.00 -36.09 31.63
CA GLY A 727 18.15 -34.88 32.44
C GLY A 727 18.33 -33.56 31.67
N ALA A 728 18.50 -33.60 30.35
CA ALA A 728 18.49 -32.41 29.50
C ALA A 728 17.07 -32.06 29.05
N GLY A 729 16.82 -30.77 28.76
CA GLY A 729 15.53 -30.28 28.26
C GLY A 729 14.74 -29.46 29.28
N HIS A 730 13.51 -29.12 28.92
CA HIS A 730 12.64 -28.22 29.67
C HIS A 730 11.24 -28.82 29.82
N ASP A 731 10.67 -28.68 31.02
CA ASP A 731 9.28 -29.04 31.25
C ASP A 731 8.40 -27.85 30.85
N VAL A 732 7.27 -28.11 30.20
CA VAL A 732 6.34 -27.06 29.78
C VAL A 732 4.92 -27.33 30.22
N ASP A 733 4.22 -26.28 30.65
CA ASP A 733 2.77 -26.33 30.75
C ASP A 733 2.19 -26.01 29.37
N ALA A 734 1.43 -26.95 28.81
CA ALA A 734 0.70 -26.80 27.56
C ALA A 734 -0.79 -26.62 27.86
N THR A 735 -1.36 -25.50 27.45
CA THR A 735 -2.78 -25.15 27.68
C THR A 735 -3.51 -25.01 26.36
N VAL A 736 -4.53 -25.83 26.16
CA VAL A 736 -5.40 -25.80 24.98
C VAL A 736 -6.73 -25.16 25.36
N VAL A 737 -7.16 -24.17 24.58
CA VAL A 737 -8.42 -23.44 24.77
C VAL A 737 -9.31 -23.61 23.55
N ASN A 738 -10.55 -24.05 23.78
CA ASN A 738 -11.59 -24.07 22.75
C ASN A 738 -12.15 -22.65 22.55
N VAL A 739 -11.90 -22.03 21.39
CA VAL A 739 -12.27 -20.62 21.16
C VAL A 739 -13.78 -20.37 21.09
N SER A 740 -14.58 -21.41 20.84
CA SER A 740 -16.05 -21.31 20.77
C SER A 740 -16.71 -21.37 22.15
N SER A 741 -16.19 -22.21 23.04
CA SER A 741 -16.78 -22.46 24.37
C SER A 741 -16.04 -21.80 25.51
N GLY A 742 -14.78 -21.42 25.31
CA GLY A 742 -13.87 -20.92 26.35
C GLY A 742 -13.36 -22.01 27.30
N ALA A 743 -13.62 -23.29 27.03
CA ALA A 743 -13.11 -24.40 27.85
C ALA A 743 -11.58 -24.52 27.71
N GLU A 744 -10.90 -24.64 28.84
CA GLU A 744 -9.44 -24.76 28.94
C GLU A 744 -9.02 -26.13 29.48
N ARG A 745 -7.89 -26.64 29.00
CA ARG A 745 -7.22 -27.83 29.53
C ARG A 745 -5.72 -27.61 29.55
N THR A 746 -5.11 -27.76 30.72
CA THR A 746 -3.66 -27.65 30.90
C THR A 746 -3.09 -29.02 31.26
N LYS A 747 -1.97 -29.39 30.62
CA LYS A 747 -1.17 -30.55 31.00
C LYS A 747 0.30 -30.15 31.11
N ARG A 748 0.99 -30.73 32.08
CA ARG A 748 2.44 -30.66 32.21
C ARG A 748 3.07 -31.65 31.24
N VAL A 749 3.86 -31.15 30.30
CA VAL A 749 4.69 -31.96 29.41
C VAL A 749 6.09 -32.00 30.01
N GLU A 750 6.48 -33.12 30.58
CA GLU A 750 7.85 -33.31 31.06
C GLU A 750 8.83 -33.37 29.89
N ARG A 751 10.06 -32.92 30.12
CA ARG A 751 11.10 -32.75 29.09
C ARG A 751 11.32 -34.00 28.21
N ASP A 752 11.16 -35.20 28.76
CA ASP A 752 11.36 -36.50 28.11
C ASP A 752 10.05 -37.25 27.82
N GLU A 753 8.90 -36.60 27.99
CA GLU A 753 7.58 -37.20 27.79
C GLU A 753 6.78 -36.51 26.65
N SER A 754 5.62 -37.10 26.35
CA SER A 754 4.62 -36.61 25.40
C SER A 754 3.25 -36.60 26.06
N GLU A 755 2.50 -35.52 25.88
CA GLU A 755 1.15 -35.37 26.41
C GLU A 755 0.10 -35.25 25.32
N GLN A 756 -0.93 -36.08 25.41
CA GLN A 756 -2.02 -36.13 24.46
C GLN A 756 -3.16 -35.17 24.86
N PHE A 757 -3.60 -34.32 23.93
CA PHE A 757 -4.71 -33.37 24.10
C PHE A 757 -5.95 -33.73 23.27
N GLY A 758 -5.80 -34.44 22.16
CA GLY A 758 -6.88 -34.82 21.23
C GLY A 758 -6.80 -36.28 20.78
N ARG A 759 -7.76 -36.73 19.95
CA ARG A 759 -7.79 -38.08 19.36
C ARG A 759 -7.34 -38.08 17.90
N THR A 760 -6.96 -39.25 17.38
CA THR A 760 -6.63 -39.48 15.96
C THR A 760 -7.85 -39.52 15.03
N ASP A 761 -9.07 -39.50 15.57
CA ASP A 761 -10.31 -39.49 14.77
C ASP A 761 -10.54 -38.12 14.12
N THR A 762 -10.73 -38.12 12.80
CA THR A 762 -10.81 -36.93 11.94
C THR A 762 -12.25 -36.46 11.68
N THR A 763 -13.25 -37.18 12.20
CA THR A 763 -14.65 -37.03 11.79
C THR A 763 -15.49 -36.06 12.61
N CYS A 764 -14.99 -35.63 13.78
CA CYS A 764 -15.62 -34.59 14.61
C CYS A 764 -17.12 -34.77 14.89
N ASP A 765 -17.49 -35.98 15.31
CA ASP A 765 -18.86 -36.33 15.67
C ASP A 765 -19.30 -35.66 16.99
N GLU A 766 -20.24 -34.71 16.89
CA GLU A 766 -20.82 -33.99 18.05
C GLU A 766 -21.71 -34.90 18.93
N GLY A 767 -22.05 -36.11 18.48
CA GLY A 767 -22.87 -37.09 19.22
C GLY A 767 -22.09 -38.02 20.15
N HIS A 768 -20.76 -37.94 20.20
CA HIS A 768 -19.93 -38.83 21.01
C HIS A 768 -19.90 -38.42 22.51
N PRO A 769 -19.92 -39.37 23.47
CA PRO A 769 -19.90 -39.07 24.91
C PRO A 769 -18.71 -38.23 25.40
N ASP A 770 -17.64 -38.22 24.62
CA ASP A 770 -16.37 -37.54 24.91
C ASP A 770 -16.20 -36.23 24.10
N TYR A 771 -17.27 -35.66 23.54
CA TYR A 771 -17.26 -34.32 22.94
C TYR A 771 -17.18 -33.23 24.03
N PRO A 772 -16.35 -32.16 23.89
CA PRO A 772 -15.59 -31.73 22.71
C PRO A 772 -14.06 -31.85 22.90
N ASP A 773 -13.46 -32.93 22.40
CA ASP A 773 -12.00 -33.18 22.55
C ASP A 773 -11.09 -32.56 21.46
N ASN A 774 -11.38 -31.33 20.97
CA ASN A 774 -10.57 -30.48 20.04
C ASN A 774 -10.95 -30.43 18.54
N CYS A 775 -12.23 -30.50 18.20
CA CYS A 775 -12.71 -30.44 16.81
C CYS A 775 -12.83 -29.05 16.15
N ARG A 776 -12.24 -28.01 16.73
CA ARG A 776 -12.34 -26.61 16.25
C ARG A 776 -10.99 -25.90 16.39
N GLU A 777 -10.92 -24.67 15.90
CA GLU A 777 -9.78 -23.79 16.17
C GLU A 777 -9.50 -23.71 17.68
N THR A 778 -8.26 -23.98 18.06
CA THR A 778 -7.82 -23.89 19.45
C THR A 778 -6.73 -22.84 19.62
N LEU A 779 -6.72 -22.19 20.79
CA LEU A 779 -5.53 -21.47 21.23
C LEU A 779 -4.66 -22.47 21.99
N LEU A 780 -3.39 -22.55 21.63
CA LEU A 780 -2.39 -23.26 22.41
C LEU A 780 -1.48 -22.22 23.07
N GLU A 781 -1.26 -22.37 24.37
CA GLU A 781 -0.18 -21.72 25.09
C GLU A 781 0.83 -22.77 25.53
N LEU A 782 2.10 -22.56 25.21
CA LEU A 782 3.22 -23.30 25.77
C LEU A 782 3.98 -22.38 26.71
N ARG A 783 4.23 -22.83 27.93
CA ARG A 783 4.97 -22.06 28.94
C ARG A 783 6.05 -22.93 29.58
N VAL A 784 7.30 -22.48 29.49
CA VAL A 784 8.44 -23.12 30.15
C VAL A 784 8.30 -22.99 31.65
N VAL A 785 8.50 -24.10 32.34
CA VAL A 785 8.46 -24.19 33.79
C VAL A 785 9.88 -24.27 34.31
N ALA A 786 10.15 -23.45 35.33
CA ALA A 786 11.47 -23.33 35.96
C ALA A 786 11.77 -24.49 36.92
#